data_AF-A0A7C4RFC4-F1
#
_entry.id   AF-A0A7C4RFC4-F1
#
_cell.length_a   1.000
_cell.length_b   1.000
_cell.length_c   1.000
_cell.angle_alpha   90.00
_cell.angle_beta   90.00
_cell.angle_gamma   90.00
#
_symmetry.space_group_name_H-M   'P 1'
#
loop_
_entity.id
_entity.type
_entity.pdbx_description
1 polymer ?
#
loop_
_entity_poly.entity_id
_entity_poly.type
_entity_poly.pdbx_seq_one_letter_code
_entity_poly.pdbx_strand_id
1 'polypeptide(L)'
;MKKNVFKYFIAVLVATALSSITLWLIDSWIKYPLFILEIIIIILMFLIVNNYEIKISTKRRAKLKTCLWAPLIIDLTLIFSSSILLIANAFRTSIGLIQLTLSLLCTSLLCGYALLNILEITQYFSTLETAVLSYITSYIFTAFVTLAAIFLPIAARTLLILSIFLLLGIASTLKHVKSKFYLTNRQSFTKNVDALAITLALTFYAFSFYFLYPDFALLPGTDISGHYALSIILNRSPDVYFGSAYIFAHLQESAFINLSNSSLIATQTALAMMNLMLPLAFYVMAKAYLEKIDGRLPSLATLFWTLFTSSFGGFAWLYFVALKISSTGQSQLQLLSSTADKTYNGTVYGIFGLWYVPATISFILLITAIFLINNGEIERKKYVTLFSILIAALYLTHVTEAMVLILFLAVFALISKNQDYRVDDALESSIVGMTVAIIVYCILSLMTPRFIINTSLLISIIAPIIISMIVLIFRRHIRPKLSQLDKSFKVDRRSLGKILVVALFFVYCVALLSWTTVLDSFHTWQVDTIGLVPWFMYPIMLGINGLLAILALYYLVEDSKLYGAFTLFITFMVFAFMAGKIVSIINLYFFDAGYWEKRFIWFIKIPLAILAPLPIIYTIDKLIKRNIKVKTVAPVTLIGVIVLYGISTTFLNLEYWNIVANDPSNKPSQTEMEAINALRKIFDDDPKSWLATVTGKSSAIATFAAPSDQLVVKQYLYTAYRPEMAFTQLYRHPAYDHAYIYLHNRDLKQLNQFADRFLASYIRMLPIVYENSEVKIYNVSKVSPPLPSSDTVLILPLDKSLCDEQTLCTAYSLLSQGLYNYTVAYDLDDKALNSKTIVLTYDPPEGNILTSLFEDQFNETSASYTIARGSWQITSGELLGGETGKYGEGIILSPVSAENFTASFKAKP
;
A
#
# COMPACT_ATOMS: atom_id res chain seq x y z
N MET A 1 20.57 -29.35 40.64
CA MET A 1 19.31 -29.55 39.89
C MET A 1 18.09 -28.89 40.56
N LYS A 2 17.74 -29.23 41.82
CA LYS A 2 16.55 -28.70 42.53
C LYS A 2 16.43 -27.16 42.54
N LYS A 3 17.51 -26.41 42.79
CA LYS A 3 17.50 -24.92 42.80
C LYS A 3 17.15 -24.27 41.45
N ASN A 4 17.47 -24.91 40.32
CA ASN A 4 17.17 -24.34 39.00
C ASN A 4 15.72 -24.64 38.59
N VAL A 5 15.21 -25.84 38.92
CA VAL A 5 13.80 -26.21 38.66
C VAL A 5 12.84 -25.25 39.36
N PHE A 6 13.10 -24.92 40.63
CA PHE A 6 12.26 -23.99 41.39
C PHE A 6 12.22 -22.58 40.77
N LYS A 7 13.34 -22.08 40.23
CA LYS A 7 13.37 -20.77 39.56
C LYS A 7 12.50 -20.75 38.32
N TYR A 8 12.57 -21.79 37.48
CA TYR A 8 11.75 -21.86 36.27
C TYR A 8 10.27 -22.04 36.59
N PHE A 9 9.94 -22.81 37.63
CA PHE A 9 8.56 -22.91 38.13
C PHE A 9 8.00 -21.56 38.56
N ILE A 10 8.76 -20.76 39.31
CA ILE A 10 8.39 -19.39 39.66
C ILE A 10 8.20 -18.52 38.40
N ALA A 11 9.12 -18.63 37.43
CA ALA A 11 9.05 -17.84 36.21
C ALA A 11 7.76 -18.16 35.42
N VAL A 12 7.39 -19.43 35.31
CA VAL A 12 6.13 -19.88 34.69
C VAL A 12 4.94 -19.33 35.46
N LEU A 13 4.91 -19.44 36.80
CA LEU A 13 3.78 -18.98 37.61
C LEU A 13 3.55 -17.47 37.47
N VAL A 14 4.62 -16.67 37.51
CA VAL A 14 4.54 -15.21 37.32
C VAL A 14 4.12 -14.86 35.89
N ALA A 15 4.67 -15.56 34.88
CA ALA A 15 4.26 -15.37 33.49
C ALA A 15 2.78 -15.67 33.30
N THR A 16 2.28 -16.81 33.78
CA THR A 16 0.86 -17.19 33.73
C THR A 16 -0.04 -16.15 34.42
N ALA A 17 0.37 -15.65 35.59
CA ALA A 17 -0.39 -14.64 36.31
C ALA A 17 -0.51 -13.33 35.50
N LEU A 18 0.59 -12.85 34.92
CA LEU A 18 0.58 -11.62 34.12
C LEU A 18 -0.20 -11.80 32.80
N SER A 19 0.00 -12.91 32.10
CA SER A 19 -0.71 -13.20 30.86
C SER A 19 -2.21 -13.40 31.05
N SER A 20 -2.71 -13.65 32.27
CA SER A 20 -4.14 -13.80 32.53
C SER A 20 -4.96 -12.56 32.12
N ILE A 21 -4.33 -11.39 32.05
CA ILE A 21 -4.93 -10.16 31.53
C ILE A 21 -5.37 -10.33 30.07
N THR A 22 -4.62 -11.07 29.25
CA THR A 22 -4.98 -11.34 27.85
C THR A 22 -6.30 -12.13 27.73
N LEU A 23 -6.57 -13.04 28.67
CA LEU A 23 -7.84 -13.79 28.70
C LEU A 23 -9.05 -12.90 28.99
N TRP A 24 -8.83 -11.80 29.70
CA TRP A 24 -9.86 -10.78 29.98
C TRP A 24 -9.95 -9.73 28.86
N LEU A 25 -8.82 -9.35 28.26
CA LEU A 25 -8.72 -8.31 27.24
C LEU A 25 -9.43 -8.72 25.93
N ILE A 26 -9.26 -9.97 25.53
CA ILE A 26 -9.76 -10.52 24.27
C ILE A 26 -11.03 -11.34 24.51
N ASP A 27 -12.06 -11.12 23.69
CA ASP A 27 -13.34 -11.81 23.84
C ASP A 27 -13.39 -13.11 23.04
N SER A 28 -12.89 -13.11 21.80
CA SER A 28 -12.94 -14.27 20.91
C SER A 28 -12.06 -15.43 21.38
N TRP A 29 -12.24 -16.60 20.75
CA TRP A 29 -11.55 -17.83 21.11
C TRP A 29 -10.03 -17.76 20.92
N ILE A 30 -9.51 -16.82 20.11
CA ILE A 30 -8.07 -16.66 19.88
C ILE A 30 -7.31 -16.24 21.15
N LYS A 31 -8.02 -15.79 22.21
CA LYS A 31 -7.41 -15.46 23.50
C LYS A 31 -6.63 -16.60 24.14
N TYR A 32 -7.05 -17.85 23.93
CA TYR A 32 -6.36 -19.01 24.51
C TYR A 32 -4.98 -19.27 23.89
N PRO A 33 -4.84 -19.38 22.56
CA PRO A 33 -3.51 -19.51 21.97
C PRO A 33 -2.63 -18.27 22.19
N LEU A 34 -3.21 -17.06 22.19
CA LEU A 34 -2.46 -15.82 22.48
C LEU A 34 -1.97 -15.74 23.93
N PHE A 35 -2.78 -16.19 24.89
CA PHE A 35 -2.38 -16.33 26.29
C PHE A 35 -1.17 -17.27 26.46
N ILE A 36 -1.22 -18.46 25.83
CA ILE A 36 -0.11 -19.41 25.86
C ILE A 36 1.14 -18.81 25.19
N LEU A 37 0.96 -18.12 24.07
CA LEU A 37 2.04 -17.46 23.36
C LEU A 37 2.72 -16.40 24.23
N GLU A 38 1.95 -15.57 24.94
CA GLU A 38 2.46 -14.56 25.86
C GLU A 38 3.29 -15.18 26.99
N ILE A 39 2.82 -16.28 27.60
CA ILE A 39 3.59 -17.02 28.62
C ILE A 39 4.94 -17.46 28.05
N ILE A 40 4.94 -18.04 26.83
CA ILE A 40 6.16 -18.50 26.15
C ILE A 40 7.09 -17.32 25.86
N ILE A 41 6.56 -16.16 25.44
CA ILE A 41 7.34 -14.93 25.20
C ILE A 41 8.05 -14.49 26.49
N ILE A 42 7.32 -14.39 27.61
CA ILE A 42 7.89 -13.96 28.90
C ILE A 42 9.00 -14.92 29.34
N ILE A 43 8.75 -16.23 29.27
CA ILE A 43 9.74 -17.25 29.63
C ILE A 43 10.96 -17.17 28.72
N LEU A 44 10.77 -17.06 27.41
CA LEU A 44 11.87 -17.04 26.45
C LEU A 44 12.72 -15.78 26.60
N MET A 45 12.11 -14.61 26.75
CA MET A 45 12.82 -13.37 27.05
C MET A 45 13.60 -13.49 28.36
N PHE A 46 13.01 -14.09 29.39
CA PHE A 46 13.71 -14.36 30.64
C PHE A 46 14.93 -15.27 30.43
N LEU A 47 14.82 -16.33 29.62
CA LEU A 47 15.95 -17.21 29.30
C LEU A 47 17.06 -16.47 28.52
N ILE A 48 16.70 -15.66 27.51
CA ILE A 48 17.65 -14.89 26.71
C ILE A 48 18.40 -13.88 27.58
N VAL A 49 17.67 -13.09 28.38
CA VAL A 49 18.29 -12.04 29.21
C VAL A 49 19.20 -12.65 30.28
N ASN A 50 18.84 -13.79 30.88
CA ASN A 50 19.71 -14.49 31.84
C ASN A 50 20.88 -15.23 31.19
N ASN A 51 21.11 -15.03 29.89
CA ASN A 51 22.17 -15.67 29.12
C ASN A 51 22.15 -17.20 29.24
N TYR A 52 20.96 -17.79 29.27
CA TYR A 52 20.82 -19.24 29.40
C TYR A 52 21.25 -19.93 28.10
N GLU A 53 22.37 -20.64 28.14
CA GLU A 53 22.77 -21.50 27.03
C GLU A 53 21.93 -22.77 27.02
N ILE A 54 21.03 -22.87 26.05
CA ILE A 54 20.33 -24.11 25.75
C ILE A 54 21.37 -25.06 25.14
N LYS A 55 21.91 -25.92 25.99
CA LYS A 55 22.64 -27.11 25.57
C LYS A 55 21.64 -28.08 24.98
N ILE A 56 21.33 -27.90 23.70
CA ILE A 56 20.67 -28.94 22.91
C ILE A 56 21.72 -30.05 22.81
N SER A 57 21.72 -30.98 23.78
CA SER A 57 22.56 -32.16 23.75
C SER A 57 22.01 -33.07 22.68
N THR A 58 22.27 -32.76 21.42
CA THR A 58 22.17 -33.74 20.36
C THR A 58 23.24 -34.79 20.68
N LYS A 59 22.88 -35.83 21.46
CA LYS A 59 23.75 -36.96 21.85
C LYS A 59 24.34 -37.65 20.62
N ARG A 60 23.76 -37.43 19.44
CA ARG A 60 24.45 -37.53 18.16
C ARG A 60 24.71 -36.12 17.63
N ARG A 61 25.85 -35.52 17.99
CA ARG A 61 26.69 -34.87 16.97
C ARG A 61 27.17 -36.02 16.08
N ALA A 62 26.25 -36.65 15.33
CA ALA A 62 26.60 -36.90 13.95
C ALA A 62 27.08 -35.53 13.52
N LYS A 63 28.37 -35.39 13.24
CA LYS A 63 28.76 -34.32 12.35
C LYS A 63 27.81 -34.54 11.17
N LEU A 64 26.69 -33.81 11.13
CA LEU A 64 26.26 -33.23 9.90
C LEU A 64 27.51 -32.46 9.49
N LYS A 65 28.46 -33.17 8.85
CA LYS A 65 29.01 -32.75 7.58
C LYS A 65 27.75 -32.32 6.87
N THR A 66 27.42 -31.03 7.03
CA THR A 66 26.33 -30.34 6.38
C THR A 66 26.30 -30.94 5.02
N CYS A 67 25.25 -31.72 4.76
CA CYS A 67 25.23 -32.70 3.68
C CYS A 67 25.83 -31.99 2.47
N LEU A 68 26.98 -32.43 1.95
CA LEU A 68 27.61 -31.78 0.79
C LEU A 68 26.59 -31.61 -0.35
N TRP A 69 25.56 -32.44 -0.33
CA TRP A 69 24.42 -32.48 -1.21
C TRP A 69 23.32 -31.44 -0.93
N ALA A 70 23.26 -30.76 0.22
CA ALA A 70 22.14 -29.87 0.55
C ALA A 70 22.00 -28.69 -0.44
N PRO A 71 23.06 -27.95 -0.79
CA PRO A 71 23.02 -26.97 -1.88
C PRO A 71 22.58 -27.58 -3.22
N LEU A 72 23.12 -28.76 -3.57
CA LEU A 72 22.76 -29.47 -4.80
C LEU A 72 21.29 -29.86 -4.84
N ILE A 73 20.72 -30.26 -3.69
CA ILE A 73 19.29 -30.59 -3.56
C ILE A 73 18.43 -29.37 -3.86
N ILE A 74 18.83 -28.16 -3.45
CA ILE A 74 18.09 -26.93 -3.77
C ILE A 74 18.10 -26.68 -5.29
N ASP A 75 19.26 -26.81 -5.93
CA ASP A 75 19.37 -26.64 -7.40
C ASP A 75 18.55 -27.69 -8.16
N LEU A 76 18.63 -28.97 -7.75
CA LEU A 76 17.83 -30.04 -8.32
C LEU A 76 16.33 -29.81 -8.07
N THR A 77 15.95 -29.28 -6.91
CA THR A 77 14.55 -28.92 -6.62
C THR A 77 14.05 -27.86 -7.58
N LEU A 78 14.87 -26.87 -7.96
CA LEU A 78 14.51 -25.89 -9.00
C LEU A 78 14.28 -26.56 -10.36
N ILE A 79 15.18 -27.47 -10.77
CA ILE A 79 15.07 -28.22 -12.03
C ILE A 79 13.79 -29.05 -12.05
N PHE A 80 13.53 -29.83 -10.99
CA PHE A 80 12.32 -30.65 -10.90
C PHE A 80 11.05 -29.81 -10.83
N SER A 81 11.03 -28.74 -10.03
CA SER A 81 9.87 -27.87 -9.89
C SER A 81 9.52 -27.20 -11.21
N SER A 82 10.52 -26.59 -11.88
CA SER A 82 10.33 -25.94 -13.17
C SER A 82 9.91 -26.94 -14.26
N SER A 83 10.46 -28.16 -14.27
CA SER A 83 10.07 -29.21 -15.21
C SER A 83 8.63 -29.71 -15.00
N ILE A 84 8.22 -29.93 -13.75
CA ILE A 84 6.85 -30.34 -13.42
C ILE A 84 5.85 -29.25 -13.82
N LEU A 85 6.15 -27.98 -13.49
CA LEU A 85 5.31 -26.85 -13.90
C LEU A 85 5.23 -26.72 -15.43
N LEU A 86 6.35 -26.97 -16.13
CA LEU A 86 6.40 -26.92 -17.58
C LEU A 86 5.53 -28.00 -18.23
N ILE A 87 5.62 -29.23 -17.71
CA ILE A 87 4.79 -30.36 -18.13
C ILE A 87 3.31 -30.05 -17.85
N ALA A 88 2.97 -29.59 -16.65
CA ALA A 88 1.60 -29.23 -16.28
C ALA A 88 1.01 -28.17 -17.23
N ASN A 89 1.80 -27.13 -17.52
CA ASN A 89 1.40 -26.08 -18.47
C ASN A 89 1.24 -26.61 -19.90
N ALA A 90 2.15 -27.47 -20.38
CA ALA A 90 2.09 -28.05 -21.72
C ALA A 90 0.85 -28.93 -21.93
N PHE A 91 0.48 -29.72 -20.92
CA PHE A 91 -0.72 -30.57 -20.96
C PHE A 91 -2.00 -29.84 -20.52
N ARG A 92 -1.91 -28.56 -20.13
CA ARG A 92 -3.02 -27.77 -19.57
C ARG A 92 -3.70 -28.46 -18.38
N THR A 93 -2.92 -29.18 -17.57
CA THR A 93 -3.42 -29.90 -16.38
C THR A 93 -3.12 -29.10 -15.12
N SER A 94 -4.09 -29.02 -14.21
CA SER A 94 -3.88 -28.44 -12.88
C SER A 94 -3.49 -29.54 -11.90
N ILE A 95 -2.38 -29.35 -11.17
CA ILE A 95 -1.94 -30.25 -10.09
C ILE A 95 -2.32 -29.67 -8.71
N GLY A 96 -3.24 -28.70 -8.67
CA GLY A 96 -3.77 -28.10 -7.44
C GLY A 96 -2.68 -27.52 -6.52
N LEU A 97 -2.70 -27.90 -5.25
CA LEU A 97 -1.80 -27.37 -4.21
C LEU A 97 -0.31 -27.62 -4.50
N ILE A 98 0.02 -28.71 -5.22
CA ILE A 98 1.40 -29.00 -5.62
C ILE A 98 1.88 -27.92 -6.60
N GLN A 99 1.08 -27.59 -7.63
CA GLN A 99 1.41 -26.54 -8.59
C GLN A 99 1.56 -25.18 -7.91
N LEU A 100 0.68 -24.83 -6.97
CA LEU A 100 0.78 -23.61 -6.17
C LEU A 100 2.11 -23.55 -5.40
N THR A 101 2.45 -24.63 -4.69
CA THR A 101 3.66 -24.72 -3.86
C THR A 101 4.93 -24.62 -4.71
N LEU A 102 5.00 -25.38 -5.81
CA LEU A 102 6.15 -25.34 -6.73
C LEU A 102 6.31 -23.96 -7.36
N SER A 103 5.19 -23.31 -7.75
CA SER A 103 5.22 -21.95 -8.31
C SER A 103 5.73 -20.92 -7.30
N LEU A 104 5.30 -21.04 -6.04
CA LEU A 104 5.76 -20.15 -4.96
C LEU A 104 7.25 -20.33 -4.71
N LEU A 105 7.73 -21.58 -4.63
CA LEU A 105 9.15 -21.88 -4.44
C LEU A 105 10.00 -21.37 -5.61
N CYS A 106 9.59 -21.61 -6.85
CA CYS A 106 10.31 -21.14 -8.04
C CYS A 106 10.39 -19.61 -8.10
N THR A 107 9.27 -18.91 -7.91
CA THR A 107 9.20 -17.45 -8.06
C THR A 107 9.78 -16.69 -6.86
N SER A 108 9.77 -17.29 -5.67
CA SER A 108 10.07 -16.58 -4.43
C SER A 108 11.26 -17.12 -3.64
N LEU A 109 11.92 -18.22 -4.03
CA LEU A 109 13.09 -18.71 -3.26
C LEU A 109 14.19 -19.38 -4.10
N LEU A 110 13.82 -20.32 -4.97
CA LEU A 110 14.77 -21.23 -5.60
C LEU A 110 15.61 -20.55 -6.70
N CYS A 111 15.01 -19.70 -7.54
CA CYS A 111 15.73 -19.04 -8.63
C CYS A 111 16.78 -18.04 -8.10
N GLY A 112 16.47 -17.31 -7.03
CA GLY A 112 17.40 -16.40 -6.38
C GLY A 112 18.57 -17.11 -5.73
N TYR A 113 18.32 -18.27 -5.10
CA TYR A 113 19.41 -19.12 -4.59
C TYR A 113 20.37 -19.54 -5.71
N ALA A 114 19.81 -20.05 -6.81
CA ALA A 114 20.58 -20.47 -7.99
C ALA A 114 21.41 -19.31 -8.56
N LEU A 115 20.83 -18.11 -8.65
CA LEU A 115 21.54 -16.92 -9.12
C LEU A 115 22.69 -16.51 -8.18
N LEU A 116 22.46 -16.50 -6.86
CA LEU A 116 23.51 -16.19 -5.88
C LEU A 116 24.66 -17.21 -5.93
N ASN A 117 24.37 -18.48 -6.18
CA ASN A 117 25.37 -19.54 -6.32
C ASN A 117 26.19 -19.37 -7.60
N ILE A 118 25.55 -19.10 -8.73
CA ILE A 118 26.22 -18.83 -10.02
C ILE A 118 27.19 -17.64 -9.89
N LEU A 119 26.79 -16.59 -9.17
CA LEU A 119 27.60 -15.39 -8.93
C LEU A 119 28.65 -15.56 -7.82
N GLU A 120 28.72 -16.74 -7.18
CA GLU A 120 29.60 -17.04 -6.05
C GLU A 120 29.45 -16.01 -4.92
N ILE A 121 28.21 -15.60 -4.65
CA ILE A 121 27.87 -14.66 -3.60
C ILE A 121 27.52 -15.39 -2.30
N THR A 122 27.02 -16.63 -2.39
CA THR A 122 26.61 -17.47 -1.24
C THR A 122 27.75 -17.70 -0.23
N GLN A 123 29.01 -17.70 -0.67
CA GLN A 123 30.18 -17.88 0.19
C GLN A 123 30.38 -16.76 1.24
N TYR A 124 29.78 -15.59 1.05
CA TYR A 124 29.91 -14.46 1.98
C TYR A 124 28.86 -14.48 3.11
N PHE A 125 27.96 -15.45 3.10
CA PHE A 125 26.76 -15.43 3.93
C PHE A 125 26.58 -16.74 4.72
N SER A 126 25.97 -16.63 5.90
CA SER A 126 25.46 -17.81 6.62
C SER A 126 24.26 -18.42 5.88
N THR A 127 23.81 -19.61 6.27
CA THR A 127 22.65 -20.27 5.65
C THR A 127 21.38 -19.42 5.76
N LEU A 128 21.16 -18.78 6.92
CA LEU A 128 19.97 -17.94 7.12
C LEU A 128 20.05 -16.64 6.31
N GLU A 129 21.23 -16.00 6.28
CA GLU A 129 21.48 -14.83 5.41
C GLU A 129 21.26 -15.18 3.94
N THR A 130 21.73 -16.36 3.51
CA THR A 130 21.53 -16.86 2.15
C THR A 130 20.06 -17.11 1.85
N ALA A 131 19.27 -17.64 2.78
CA ALA A 131 17.84 -17.86 2.59
C ALA A 131 17.08 -16.52 2.38
N VAL A 132 17.37 -15.50 3.20
CA VAL A 132 16.76 -14.16 3.06
C VAL A 132 17.16 -13.53 1.71
N LEU A 133 18.44 -13.59 1.35
CA LEU A 133 18.92 -13.06 0.07
C LEU A 133 18.37 -13.85 -1.12
N SER A 134 18.16 -15.16 -0.97
CA SER A 134 17.55 -15.99 -2.01
C SER A 134 16.11 -15.59 -2.25
N TYR A 135 15.35 -15.26 -1.20
CA TYR A 135 13.99 -14.74 -1.34
C TYR A 135 13.97 -13.44 -2.13
N ILE A 136 14.77 -12.46 -1.71
CA ILE A 136 14.88 -11.15 -2.36
C ILE A 136 15.33 -11.29 -3.81
N THR A 137 16.38 -12.07 -4.04
CA THR A 137 16.94 -12.24 -5.39
C THR A 137 15.94 -12.97 -6.29
N SER A 138 15.14 -13.89 -5.76
CA SER A 138 14.09 -14.57 -6.53
C SER A 138 12.97 -13.63 -6.93
N TYR A 139 12.52 -12.80 -6.00
CA TYR A 139 11.52 -11.78 -6.24
C TYR A 139 11.97 -10.83 -7.37
N ILE A 140 13.21 -10.31 -7.26
CA ILE A 140 13.80 -9.40 -8.25
C ILE A 140 13.95 -10.09 -9.60
N PHE A 141 14.53 -11.29 -9.61
CA PHE A 141 14.78 -12.04 -10.84
C PHE A 141 13.46 -12.38 -11.56
N THR A 142 12.46 -12.87 -10.82
CA THR A 142 11.13 -13.17 -11.38
C THR A 142 10.50 -11.92 -11.98
N ALA A 143 10.56 -10.77 -11.31
CA ALA A 143 10.04 -9.52 -11.85
C ALA A 143 10.73 -9.13 -13.16
N PHE A 144 12.08 -9.16 -13.23
CA PHE A 144 12.82 -8.85 -14.46
C PHE A 144 12.54 -9.82 -15.60
N VAL A 145 12.49 -11.12 -15.33
CA VAL A 145 12.17 -12.13 -16.35
C VAL A 145 10.76 -11.92 -16.88
N THR A 146 9.81 -11.61 -16.01
CA THR A 146 8.41 -11.34 -16.39
C THR A 146 8.30 -10.06 -17.21
N LEU A 147 9.03 -9.00 -16.83
CA LEU A 147 9.12 -7.77 -17.60
C LEU A 147 9.66 -8.03 -19.01
N ALA A 148 10.74 -8.81 -19.14
CA ALA A 148 11.31 -9.16 -20.43
C ALA A 148 10.34 -9.99 -21.31
N ALA A 149 9.50 -10.81 -20.67
CA ALA A 149 8.54 -11.69 -21.34
C ALA A 149 7.15 -11.04 -21.54
N ILE A 150 6.94 -9.80 -21.10
CA ILE A 150 5.61 -9.16 -21.08
C ILE A 150 5.04 -8.95 -22.49
N PHE A 151 5.88 -8.85 -23.52
CA PHE A 151 5.45 -8.70 -24.92
C PHE A 151 4.97 -10.00 -25.56
N LEU A 152 5.24 -11.13 -24.92
CA LEU A 152 4.85 -12.43 -25.47
C LEU A 152 3.38 -12.71 -25.11
N PRO A 153 2.65 -13.44 -25.98
CA PRO A 153 1.37 -14.03 -25.61
C PRO A 153 1.50 -14.85 -24.32
N ILE A 154 0.46 -14.87 -23.49
CA ILE A 154 0.48 -15.47 -22.14
C ILE A 154 1.08 -16.89 -22.13
N ALA A 155 0.70 -17.74 -23.09
CA ALA A 155 1.23 -19.10 -23.20
C ALA A 155 2.74 -19.15 -23.46
N ALA A 156 3.25 -18.30 -24.37
CA ALA A 156 4.67 -18.20 -24.67
C ALA A 156 5.46 -17.57 -23.50
N ARG A 157 4.85 -16.62 -22.79
CA ARG A 157 5.41 -16.01 -21.57
C ARG A 157 5.65 -17.06 -20.49
N THR A 158 4.66 -17.89 -20.19
CA THR A 158 4.77 -18.98 -19.21
C THR A 158 5.90 -19.95 -19.57
N LEU A 159 5.95 -20.38 -20.83
CA LEU A 159 6.98 -21.28 -21.35
C LEU A 159 8.38 -20.67 -21.20
N LEU A 160 8.55 -19.40 -21.54
CA LEU A 160 9.83 -18.71 -21.43
C LEU A 160 10.30 -18.60 -19.98
N ILE A 161 9.42 -18.16 -19.06
CA ILE A 161 9.75 -18.03 -17.63
C ILE A 161 10.23 -19.38 -17.06
N LEU A 162 9.47 -20.45 -17.29
CA LEU A 162 9.82 -21.79 -16.78
C LEU A 162 11.10 -22.34 -17.41
N SER A 163 11.32 -22.08 -18.70
CA SER A 163 12.56 -22.46 -19.40
C SER A 163 13.77 -21.74 -18.80
N ILE A 164 13.66 -20.45 -18.49
CA ILE A 164 14.72 -19.68 -17.82
C ILE A 164 14.99 -20.24 -16.42
N PHE A 165 13.96 -20.58 -15.64
CA PHE A 165 14.13 -21.20 -14.33
C PHE A 165 14.84 -22.56 -14.41
N LEU A 166 14.48 -23.39 -15.39
CA LEU A 166 15.11 -24.67 -15.64
C LEU A 166 16.60 -24.50 -16.00
N LEU A 167 16.91 -23.62 -16.96
CA LEU A 167 18.27 -23.33 -17.37
C LEU A 167 19.12 -22.78 -16.22
N LEU A 168 18.54 -21.92 -15.39
CA LEU A 168 19.19 -21.37 -14.20
C LEU A 168 19.52 -22.47 -13.18
N GLY A 169 18.60 -23.40 -12.94
CA GLY A 169 18.83 -24.57 -12.07
C GLY A 169 19.94 -25.49 -12.59
N ILE A 170 19.97 -25.75 -13.90
CA ILE A 170 21.03 -26.52 -14.55
C ILE A 170 22.38 -25.82 -14.41
N ALA A 171 22.44 -24.51 -14.73
CA ALA A 171 23.66 -23.72 -14.62
C ALA A 171 24.19 -23.68 -13.17
N SER A 172 23.31 -23.53 -12.18
CA SER A 172 23.67 -23.57 -10.76
C SER A 172 24.20 -24.94 -10.35
N THR A 173 23.54 -26.02 -10.76
CA THR A 173 23.99 -27.40 -10.52
C THR A 173 25.38 -27.65 -11.09
N LEU A 174 25.62 -27.24 -12.35
CA LEU A 174 26.93 -27.39 -13.01
C LEU A 174 28.00 -26.56 -12.31
N LYS A 175 27.67 -25.34 -11.87
CA LYS A 175 28.57 -24.51 -11.07
C LYS A 175 28.95 -25.21 -9.77
N HIS A 176 27.97 -25.78 -9.08
CA HIS A 176 28.14 -26.45 -7.81
C HIS A 176 29.05 -27.68 -7.91
N VAL A 177 28.86 -28.50 -8.95
CA VAL A 177 29.72 -29.66 -9.24
C VAL A 177 31.17 -29.26 -9.54
N LYS A 178 31.40 -28.11 -10.19
CA LYS A 178 32.75 -27.64 -10.55
C LYS A 178 33.45 -26.89 -9.42
N SER A 179 32.70 -26.20 -8.55
CA SER A 179 33.27 -25.39 -7.48
C SER A 179 33.80 -26.23 -6.33
N LYS A 180 34.97 -25.88 -5.78
CA LYS A 180 35.39 -26.41 -4.48
C LYS A 180 34.43 -25.87 -3.42
N PHE A 181 33.89 -26.75 -2.59
CA PHE A 181 33.00 -26.36 -1.50
C PHE A 181 33.74 -25.44 -0.52
N TYR A 182 33.36 -24.18 -0.50
CA TYR A 182 33.71 -23.27 0.58
C TYR A 182 32.63 -23.40 1.65
N LEU A 183 32.92 -24.19 2.69
CA LEU A 183 32.10 -24.17 3.91
C LEU A 183 32.23 -22.76 4.52
N THR A 184 31.12 -22.02 4.54
CA THR A 184 31.10 -20.75 5.26
C THR A 184 31.18 -21.06 6.75
N ASN A 185 32.21 -20.52 7.42
CA ASN A 185 32.35 -20.65 8.86
C ASN A 185 31.40 -19.70 9.63
N ARG A 186 30.61 -18.89 8.91
CA ARG A 186 29.61 -17.98 9.50
C ARG A 186 28.42 -18.76 10.03
N GLN A 187 28.22 -18.70 11.33
CA GLN A 187 27.07 -19.31 11.99
C GLN A 187 25.80 -18.52 11.67
N SER A 188 24.66 -19.19 11.45
CA SER A 188 23.37 -18.52 11.22
C SER A 188 22.87 -17.79 12.47
N PHE A 189 23.12 -18.35 13.65
CA PHE A 189 22.67 -17.82 14.93
C PHE A 189 23.86 -17.38 15.77
N THR A 190 23.68 -16.34 16.59
CA THR A 190 24.70 -15.93 17.56
C THR A 190 24.71 -16.89 18.75
N LYS A 191 23.53 -17.36 19.16
CA LYS A 191 23.31 -18.36 20.21
C LYS A 191 22.22 -19.35 19.82
N ASN A 192 22.24 -20.54 20.41
CA ASN A 192 21.20 -21.56 20.18
C ASN A 192 19.79 -21.08 20.58
N VAL A 193 19.68 -20.16 21.55
CA VAL A 193 18.40 -19.60 21.97
C VAL A 193 17.78 -18.69 20.90
N ASP A 194 18.58 -18.14 19.99
CA ASP A 194 18.07 -17.29 18.91
C ASP A 194 17.16 -18.08 17.96
N ALA A 195 17.45 -19.37 17.75
CA ALA A 195 16.57 -20.25 16.99
C ALA A 195 15.17 -20.32 17.60
N LEU A 196 15.06 -20.41 18.94
CA LEU A 196 13.76 -20.39 19.62
C LEU A 196 13.06 -19.03 19.49
N ALA A 197 13.80 -17.92 19.58
CA ALA A 197 13.24 -16.58 19.46
C ALA A 197 12.66 -16.34 18.06
N ILE A 198 13.40 -16.76 17.03
CA ILE A 198 12.96 -16.69 15.65
C ILE A 198 11.79 -17.63 15.42
N THR A 199 11.84 -18.88 15.91
CA THR A 199 10.70 -19.79 15.83
C THR A 199 9.46 -19.19 16.47
N LEU A 200 9.58 -18.57 17.65
CA LEU A 200 8.46 -17.91 18.31
C LEU A 200 7.90 -16.74 17.49
N ALA A 201 8.77 -15.91 16.90
CA ALA A 201 8.36 -14.84 16.00
C ALA A 201 7.64 -15.38 14.75
N LEU A 202 8.14 -16.45 14.14
CA LEU A 202 7.49 -17.11 13.00
C LEU A 202 6.15 -17.74 13.40
N THR A 203 6.08 -18.38 14.56
CA THR A 203 4.84 -18.97 15.10
C THR A 203 3.77 -17.90 15.31
N PHE A 204 4.14 -16.71 15.80
CA PHE A 204 3.20 -15.60 15.94
C PHE A 204 2.58 -15.18 14.59
N TYR A 205 3.40 -14.99 13.55
CA TYR A 205 2.88 -14.69 12.21
C TYR A 205 2.04 -15.85 11.65
N ALA A 206 2.50 -17.10 11.81
CA ALA A 206 1.76 -18.28 11.37
C ALA A 206 0.39 -18.40 12.05
N PHE A 207 0.30 -18.15 13.36
CA PHE A 207 -0.98 -18.07 14.08
C PHE A 207 -1.83 -16.91 13.60
N SER A 208 -1.23 -15.74 13.38
CA SER A 208 -1.97 -14.59 12.84
C SER A 208 -2.58 -14.91 11.47
N PHE A 209 -1.83 -15.58 10.57
CA PHE A 209 -2.38 -16.00 9.30
C PHE A 209 -3.42 -17.11 9.45
N TYR A 210 -3.23 -18.06 10.36
CA TYR A 210 -4.19 -19.12 10.63
C TYR A 210 -5.54 -18.58 11.13
N PHE A 211 -5.54 -17.51 11.93
CA PHE A 211 -6.79 -16.91 12.43
C PHE A 211 -7.51 -16.04 11.39
N LEU A 212 -6.78 -15.48 10.42
CA LEU A 212 -7.32 -14.52 9.45
C LEU A 212 -7.64 -15.15 8.09
N TYR A 213 -6.79 -16.05 7.60
CA TYR A 213 -6.92 -16.68 6.28
C TYR A 213 -7.64 -18.03 6.40
N PRO A 214 -8.46 -18.41 5.41
CA PRO A 214 -8.59 -17.82 4.07
C PRO A 214 -9.48 -16.58 3.96
N ASP A 215 -10.33 -16.33 4.95
CA ASP A 215 -11.43 -15.36 4.85
C ASP A 215 -10.98 -13.91 4.59
N PHE A 216 -9.84 -13.53 5.15
CA PHE A 216 -9.23 -12.23 4.94
C PHE A 216 -8.91 -11.94 3.46
N ALA A 217 -8.63 -12.97 2.65
CA ALA A 217 -8.39 -12.81 1.21
C ALA A 217 -9.65 -12.37 0.44
N LEU A 218 -10.84 -12.54 1.03
CA LEU A 218 -12.13 -12.15 0.45
C LEU A 218 -12.66 -10.82 0.98
N LEU A 219 -11.89 -10.11 1.83
CA LEU A 219 -12.28 -8.78 2.28
C LEU A 219 -12.15 -7.78 1.12
N PRO A 220 -13.28 -7.20 0.66
CA PRO A 220 -13.29 -6.29 -0.47
C PRO A 220 -12.69 -4.93 -0.12
N GLY A 221 -12.10 -4.25 -1.10
CA GLY A 221 -11.59 -2.88 -0.93
C GLY A 221 -10.29 -2.81 -0.13
N THR A 222 -9.62 -3.95 0.06
CA THR A 222 -8.28 -4.02 0.65
C THR A 222 -7.20 -3.77 -0.41
N ASP A 223 -6.06 -3.22 0.00
CA ASP A 223 -4.89 -3.03 -0.89
C ASP A 223 -4.49 -4.34 -1.58
N ILE A 224 -4.62 -5.48 -0.88
CA ILE A 224 -4.35 -6.82 -1.43
C ILE A 224 -5.20 -7.07 -2.68
N SER A 225 -6.51 -6.81 -2.62
CA SER A 225 -7.41 -7.02 -3.76
C SER A 225 -7.05 -6.12 -4.95
N GLY A 226 -6.63 -4.88 -4.68
CA GLY A 226 -6.19 -3.93 -5.70
C GLY A 226 -4.90 -4.37 -6.40
N HIS A 227 -3.89 -4.79 -5.63
CA HIS A 227 -2.63 -5.31 -6.19
C HIS A 227 -2.85 -6.60 -6.98
N TYR A 228 -3.68 -7.51 -6.48
CA TYR A 228 -4.08 -8.72 -7.21
C TYR A 228 -4.69 -8.39 -8.59
N ALA A 229 -5.64 -7.46 -8.60
CA ALA A 229 -6.31 -7.03 -9.84
C ALA A 229 -5.30 -6.43 -10.83
N LEU A 230 -4.43 -5.54 -10.37
CA LEU A 230 -3.40 -4.91 -11.20
C LEU A 230 -2.37 -5.93 -11.72
N SER A 231 -2.03 -6.94 -10.93
CA SER A 231 -1.17 -8.06 -11.35
C SER A 231 -1.80 -8.89 -12.46
N ILE A 232 -3.11 -9.16 -12.40
CA ILE A 232 -3.85 -9.84 -13.48
C ILE A 232 -3.93 -8.96 -14.73
N ILE A 233 -4.27 -7.67 -14.59
CA ILE A 233 -4.37 -6.73 -15.72
C ILE A 233 -3.02 -6.62 -16.42
N LEU A 234 -1.93 -6.50 -15.66
CA LEU A 234 -0.57 -6.47 -16.21
C LEU A 234 -0.25 -7.76 -16.98
N ASN A 235 -0.70 -8.92 -16.50
CA ASN A 235 -0.50 -10.18 -17.21
C ASN A 235 -1.33 -10.24 -18.50
N ARG A 236 -2.61 -9.89 -18.42
CA ARG A 236 -3.62 -10.10 -19.46
C ARG A 236 -3.53 -9.06 -20.57
N SER A 237 -3.41 -7.80 -20.21
CA SER A 237 -3.49 -6.64 -21.11
C SER A 237 -2.52 -5.55 -20.64
N PRO A 238 -1.21 -5.73 -20.89
CA PRO A 238 -0.19 -4.78 -20.44
C PRO A 238 -0.39 -3.35 -20.97
N ASP A 239 -1.04 -3.19 -22.13
CA ASP A 239 -1.28 -1.92 -22.81
C ASP A 239 -2.26 -0.97 -22.08
N VAL A 240 -3.17 -1.53 -21.28
CA VAL A 240 -4.15 -0.76 -20.48
C VAL A 240 -3.75 -0.61 -19.01
N TYR A 241 -2.63 -1.22 -18.59
CA TYR A 241 -2.13 -1.14 -17.24
C TYR A 241 -1.73 0.28 -16.84
N PHE A 242 -2.18 0.73 -15.66
CA PHE A 242 -1.91 2.08 -15.13
C PHE A 242 -1.25 2.08 -13.74
N GLY A 243 -0.97 0.91 -13.15
CA GLY A 243 -0.44 0.74 -11.77
C GLY A 243 1.06 1.05 -11.59
N SER A 244 1.53 2.16 -12.16
CA SER A 244 2.96 2.46 -12.43
C SER A 244 3.95 2.39 -11.26
N ALA A 245 3.53 2.70 -10.03
CA ALA A 245 4.45 2.86 -8.90
C ALA A 245 4.93 1.55 -8.26
N TYR A 246 4.27 0.42 -8.54
CA TYR A 246 4.51 -0.87 -7.87
C TYR A 246 4.81 -2.00 -8.86
N ILE A 247 5.43 -1.65 -9.99
CA ILE A 247 5.59 -2.53 -11.15
C ILE A 247 6.26 -3.87 -10.81
N PHE A 248 7.28 -3.89 -9.97
CA PHE A 248 7.96 -5.15 -9.62
C PHE A 248 7.09 -6.08 -8.77
N ALA A 249 6.27 -5.52 -7.88
CA ALA A 249 5.35 -6.31 -7.08
C ALA A 249 4.32 -6.97 -7.99
N HIS A 250 3.75 -6.20 -8.92
CA HIS A 250 2.75 -6.71 -9.84
C HIS A 250 3.33 -7.71 -10.86
N LEU A 251 4.57 -7.52 -11.32
CA LEU A 251 5.25 -8.47 -12.22
C LEU A 251 5.52 -9.81 -11.53
N GLN A 252 6.03 -9.78 -10.29
CA GLN A 252 6.29 -11.01 -9.54
C GLN A 252 4.98 -11.74 -9.20
N GLU A 253 3.97 -11.02 -8.73
CA GLU A 253 2.66 -11.59 -8.41
C GLU A 253 1.97 -12.11 -9.68
N SER A 254 2.03 -11.39 -10.80
CA SER A 254 1.56 -11.83 -12.12
C SER A 254 2.17 -13.16 -12.53
N ALA A 255 3.50 -13.30 -12.42
CA ALA A 255 4.18 -14.56 -12.72
C ALA A 255 3.69 -15.67 -11.80
N PHE A 256 3.59 -15.42 -10.50
CA PHE A 256 3.10 -16.40 -9.54
C PHE A 256 1.66 -16.86 -9.82
N ILE A 257 0.75 -15.93 -10.11
CA ILE A 257 -0.65 -16.22 -10.47
C ILE A 257 -0.70 -17.10 -11.71
N ASN A 258 0.02 -16.71 -12.76
CA ASN A 258 0.01 -17.41 -14.05
C ASN A 258 0.62 -18.83 -13.95
N LEU A 259 1.73 -19.00 -13.21
CA LEU A 259 2.36 -20.30 -13.01
C LEU A 259 1.53 -21.23 -12.10
N SER A 260 0.88 -20.66 -11.07
CA SER A 260 0.13 -21.44 -10.07
C SER A 260 -1.24 -21.90 -10.55
N ASN A 261 -1.86 -21.17 -11.49
CA ASN A 261 -3.24 -21.39 -11.96
C ASN A 261 -4.22 -21.72 -10.83
N SER A 262 -4.10 -20.99 -9.71
CA SER A 262 -4.83 -21.24 -8.46
C SER A 262 -5.95 -20.23 -8.24
N SER A 263 -6.88 -20.54 -7.32
CA SER A 263 -7.94 -19.61 -6.94
C SER A 263 -7.37 -18.38 -6.22
N LEU A 264 -8.10 -17.25 -6.28
CA LEU A 264 -7.77 -16.01 -5.56
C LEU A 264 -7.37 -16.28 -4.10
N ILE A 265 -8.22 -17.04 -3.40
CA ILE A 265 -8.05 -17.36 -1.97
C ILE A 265 -6.72 -18.08 -1.74
N ALA A 266 -6.44 -19.11 -2.55
CA ALA A 266 -5.23 -19.92 -2.41
C ALA A 266 -3.97 -19.10 -2.74
N THR A 267 -4.02 -18.29 -3.81
CA THR A 267 -2.94 -17.38 -4.19
C THR A 267 -2.64 -16.39 -3.06
N GLN A 268 -3.64 -15.67 -2.56
CA GLN A 268 -3.42 -14.64 -1.54
C GLN A 268 -2.98 -15.23 -0.20
N THR A 269 -3.51 -16.39 0.17
CA THR A 269 -3.06 -17.11 1.37
C THR A 269 -1.60 -17.54 1.24
N ALA A 270 -1.20 -18.06 0.07
CA ALA A 270 0.18 -18.46 -0.18
C ALA A 270 1.17 -17.28 -0.17
N LEU A 271 0.78 -16.14 -0.76
CA LEU A 271 1.57 -14.91 -0.74
C LEU A 271 1.70 -14.35 0.69
N ALA A 272 0.63 -14.36 1.49
CA ALA A 272 0.68 -13.92 2.88
C ALA A 272 1.76 -14.68 3.69
N MET A 273 1.95 -15.98 3.43
CA MET A 273 3.01 -16.77 4.09
C MET A 273 4.43 -16.28 3.77
N MET A 274 4.65 -15.57 2.66
CA MET A 274 5.96 -15.00 2.34
C MET A 274 6.38 -13.88 3.30
N ASN A 275 5.43 -13.27 4.02
CA ASN A 275 5.75 -12.30 5.07
C ASN A 275 6.49 -12.93 6.27
N LEU A 276 6.58 -14.26 6.37
CA LEU A 276 7.49 -14.94 7.29
C LEU A 276 8.97 -14.57 7.03
N MET A 277 9.31 -14.03 5.86
CA MET A 277 10.66 -13.52 5.57
C MET A 277 10.97 -12.22 6.30
N LEU A 278 9.96 -11.44 6.71
CA LEU A 278 10.16 -10.18 7.42
C LEU A 278 10.90 -10.34 8.77
N PRO A 279 10.46 -11.21 9.71
CA PRO A 279 11.20 -11.45 10.95
C PRO A 279 12.61 -12.01 10.70
N LEU A 280 12.80 -12.83 9.66
CA LEU A 280 14.10 -13.40 9.30
C LEU A 280 15.06 -12.32 8.79
N ALA A 281 14.60 -11.46 7.89
CA ALA A 281 15.38 -10.34 7.37
C ALA A 281 15.77 -9.39 8.50
N PHE A 282 14.84 -9.08 9.41
CA PHE A 282 15.14 -8.23 10.57
C PHE A 282 16.18 -8.88 11.49
N TYR A 283 16.07 -10.17 11.79
CA TYR A 283 17.07 -10.87 12.59
C TYR A 283 18.46 -10.86 11.93
N VAL A 284 18.55 -11.14 10.63
CA VAL A 284 19.81 -11.11 9.88
C VAL A 284 20.47 -9.73 9.96
N MET A 285 19.67 -8.66 9.79
CA MET A 285 20.14 -7.29 10.00
C MET A 285 20.59 -7.07 11.44
N ALA A 286 19.74 -7.33 12.44
CA ALA A 286 20.03 -7.10 13.85
C ALA A 286 21.30 -7.83 14.29
N LYS A 287 21.48 -9.08 13.88
CA LYS A 287 22.67 -9.88 14.15
C LYS A 287 23.94 -9.19 13.67
N ALA A 288 23.97 -8.73 12.41
CA ALA A 288 25.15 -8.12 11.83
C ALA A 288 25.66 -6.90 12.62
N TYR A 289 24.76 -6.15 13.26
CA TYR A 289 25.11 -4.97 14.05
C TYR A 289 25.30 -5.26 15.55
N LEU A 290 24.55 -6.22 16.12
CA LEU A 290 24.44 -6.39 17.56
C LEU A 290 25.23 -7.56 18.14
N GLU A 291 25.59 -8.57 17.33
CA GLU A 291 26.26 -9.78 17.84
C GLU A 291 27.62 -9.48 18.51
N LYS A 292 28.33 -8.47 18.00
CA LYS A 292 29.63 -8.02 18.52
C LYS A 292 29.52 -7.20 19.80
N ILE A 293 28.31 -6.70 20.10
CA ILE A 293 28.02 -5.89 21.28
C ILE A 293 27.61 -6.79 22.43
N ASP A 294 26.53 -7.55 22.24
CA ASP A 294 26.03 -8.56 23.17
C ASP A 294 25.22 -9.59 22.37
N GLY A 295 25.62 -10.86 22.45
CA GLY A 295 24.96 -11.93 21.70
C GLY A 295 23.53 -12.25 22.14
N ARG A 296 22.95 -11.56 23.15
CA ARG A 296 21.51 -11.62 23.50
C ARG A 296 20.67 -10.64 22.68
N LEU A 297 21.27 -9.56 22.19
CA LEU A 297 20.55 -8.47 21.54
C LEU A 297 19.90 -8.84 20.21
N PRO A 298 20.50 -9.64 19.30
CA PRO A 298 19.86 -9.98 18.02
C PRO A 298 18.47 -10.60 18.19
N SER A 299 18.34 -11.61 19.06
CA SER A 299 17.07 -12.28 19.31
C SER A 299 16.05 -11.40 20.04
N LEU A 300 16.49 -10.61 21.03
CA LEU A 300 15.60 -9.67 21.69
C LEU A 300 15.10 -8.59 20.73
N ALA A 301 15.98 -8.00 19.91
CA ALA A 301 15.58 -7.00 18.93
C ALA A 301 14.55 -7.56 17.93
N THR A 302 14.72 -8.81 17.48
CA THR A 302 13.72 -9.47 16.63
C THR A 302 12.38 -9.66 17.34
N LEU A 303 12.35 -10.09 18.60
CA LEU A 303 11.10 -10.20 19.36
C LEU A 303 10.42 -8.83 19.54
N PHE A 304 11.20 -7.78 19.82
CA PHE A 304 10.70 -6.42 19.91
C PHE A 304 10.13 -5.94 18.57
N TRP A 305 10.81 -6.24 17.47
CA TRP A 305 10.33 -5.91 16.13
C TRP A 305 8.97 -6.54 15.84
N THR A 306 8.89 -7.86 16.04
CA THR A 306 7.76 -8.68 15.57
C THR A 306 6.54 -8.60 16.46
N LEU A 307 6.73 -8.47 17.77
CA LEU A 307 5.64 -8.53 18.75
C LEU A 307 5.23 -7.14 19.24
N PHE A 308 6.17 -6.19 19.34
CA PHE A 308 5.93 -4.91 20.03
C PHE A 308 5.84 -3.73 19.07
N THR A 309 6.67 -3.68 18.02
CA THR A 309 6.62 -2.57 17.05
C THR A 309 5.71 -2.83 15.87
N SER A 310 5.34 -4.09 15.61
CA SER A 310 4.61 -4.47 14.41
C SER A 310 3.19 -3.89 14.34
N SER A 311 2.60 -3.41 15.44
CA SER A 311 1.30 -2.71 15.44
C SER A 311 1.45 -1.20 15.66
N PHE A 312 0.56 -0.38 15.10
CA PHE A 312 0.67 1.09 15.16
C PHE A 312 0.36 1.72 16.51
N GLY A 313 -0.33 1.03 17.42
CA GLY A 313 -0.86 1.62 18.64
C GLY A 313 -0.18 1.17 19.93
N GLY A 314 1.14 1.30 20.08
CA GLY A 314 1.88 0.86 21.27
C GLY A 314 1.13 0.91 22.62
N PHE A 315 0.53 2.05 23.00
CA PHE A 315 -0.30 2.20 24.22
C PHE A 315 -1.81 2.33 24.00
N ALA A 316 -2.32 2.09 22.79
CA ALA A 316 -3.76 2.17 22.49
C ALA A 316 -4.62 1.24 23.39
N TRP A 317 -4.08 0.09 23.81
CA TRP A 317 -4.77 -0.83 24.71
C TRP A 317 -5.17 -0.22 26.05
N LEU A 318 -4.47 0.82 26.53
CA LEU A 318 -4.84 1.51 27.77
C LEU A 318 -6.23 2.16 27.66
N TYR A 319 -6.51 2.81 26.52
CA TYR A 319 -7.82 3.39 26.28
C TYR A 319 -8.90 2.32 26.08
N PHE A 320 -8.55 1.22 25.39
CA PHE A 320 -9.45 0.07 25.26
C PHE A 320 -9.85 -0.49 26.62
N VAL A 321 -8.90 -0.65 27.55
CA VAL A 321 -9.16 -1.09 28.92
C VAL A 321 -10.06 -0.12 29.67
N ALA A 322 -9.80 1.19 29.54
CA ALA A 322 -10.67 2.20 30.13
C ALA A 322 -12.11 2.07 29.63
N LEU A 323 -12.30 1.97 28.30
CA LEU A 323 -13.62 1.77 27.69
C LEU A 323 -14.27 0.46 28.13
N LYS A 324 -13.53 -0.65 28.17
CA LYS A 324 -14.07 -1.97 28.56
C LYS A 324 -14.54 -2.00 30.02
N ILE A 325 -13.93 -1.19 30.89
CA ILE A 325 -14.35 -1.04 32.29
C ILE A 325 -15.55 -0.09 32.43
N SER A 326 -15.58 1.01 31.66
CA SER A 326 -16.60 2.06 31.82
C SER A 326 -17.88 1.82 31.02
N SER A 327 -17.79 1.13 29.88
CA SER A 327 -18.90 0.97 28.94
C SER A 327 -19.64 -0.36 29.18
N THR A 328 -20.93 -0.27 29.50
CA THR A 328 -21.82 -1.45 29.56
C THR A 328 -22.58 -1.64 28.25
N GLY A 329 -22.61 -2.85 27.71
CA GLY A 329 -23.44 -3.22 26.55
C GLY A 329 -22.84 -2.93 25.17
N GLN A 330 -21.63 -2.38 25.08
CA GLN A 330 -20.91 -2.24 23.81
C GLN A 330 -20.31 -3.59 23.38
N SER A 331 -20.33 -3.89 22.08
CA SER A 331 -19.67 -5.08 21.54
C SER A 331 -18.14 -4.89 21.49
N GLN A 332 -17.39 -5.99 21.48
CA GLN A 332 -15.93 -5.97 21.34
C GLN A 332 -15.48 -5.17 20.10
N LEU A 333 -16.18 -5.30 18.97
CA LEU A 333 -15.88 -4.56 17.75
C LEU A 333 -16.12 -3.05 17.90
N GLN A 334 -17.17 -2.64 18.63
CA GLN A 334 -17.44 -1.23 18.94
C GLN A 334 -16.37 -0.63 19.84
N LEU A 335 -15.92 -1.38 20.85
CA LEU A 335 -14.81 -0.96 21.73
C LEU A 335 -13.51 -0.79 20.94
N LEU A 336 -13.18 -1.75 20.06
CA LEU A 336 -11.99 -1.70 19.20
C LEU A 336 -12.05 -0.52 18.22
N SER A 337 -13.20 -0.26 17.60
CA SER A 337 -13.39 0.84 16.65
C SER A 337 -13.33 2.20 17.33
N SER A 338 -13.97 2.33 18.51
CA SER A 338 -13.91 3.55 19.32
C SER A 338 -12.49 3.83 19.81
N THR A 339 -11.74 2.77 20.15
CA THR A 339 -10.33 2.89 20.51
C THR A 339 -9.51 3.42 19.34
N ALA A 340 -9.67 2.82 18.16
CA ALA A 340 -8.96 3.22 16.96
C ALA A 340 -9.16 4.71 16.64
N ASP A 341 -10.39 5.20 16.71
CA ASP A 341 -10.68 6.61 16.44
C ASP A 341 -9.98 7.57 17.42
N LYS A 342 -9.81 7.18 18.69
CA LYS A 342 -9.17 8.01 19.72
C LYS A 342 -7.65 7.82 19.85
N THR A 343 -7.11 6.75 19.25
CA THR A 343 -5.68 6.40 19.34
C THR A 343 -5.02 6.31 17.97
N TYR A 344 -5.50 7.11 17.01
CA TYR A 344 -4.92 7.22 15.68
C TYR A 344 -4.79 5.87 14.94
N ASN A 345 -5.92 5.17 14.84
CA ASN A 345 -6.06 3.81 14.30
C ASN A 345 -5.28 2.72 15.05
N GLY A 346 -4.87 2.94 16.29
CA GLY A 346 -4.00 2.03 17.05
C GLY A 346 -4.44 0.56 17.14
N THR A 347 -5.75 0.27 17.14
CA THR A 347 -6.34 -1.10 17.20
C THR A 347 -6.87 -1.63 15.87
N VAL A 348 -6.87 -0.80 14.82
CA VAL A 348 -7.37 -1.17 13.47
C VAL A 348 -6.23 -1.30 12.48
N TYR A 349 -5.23 -0.43 12.57
CA TYR A 349 -4.11 -0.45 11.64
C TYR A 349 -3.25 -1.69 11.93
N GLY A 350 -3.49 -2.72 11.11
CA GLY A 350 -3.07 -4.08 11.37
C GLY A 350 -1.57 -4.23 11.58
N ILE A 351 -1.21 -5.41 12.11
CA ILE A 351 0.17 -5.82 12.31
C ILE A 351 0.90 -5.77 10.95
N PHE A 352 2.05 -5.11 10.90
CA PHE A 352 2.85 -5.00 9.70
C PHE A 352 3.26 -6.40 9.23
N GLY A 353 2.89 -6.72 7.99
CA GLY A 353 3.07 -8.07 7.43
C GLY A 353 1.91 -9.05 7.64
N LEU A 354 0.73 -8.61 8.10
CA LEU A 354 -0.51 -9.43 7.93
C LEU A 354 -0.94 -9.54 6.47
N TRP A 355 -0.45 -8.63 5.63
CA TRP A 355 -0.83 -8.44 4.23
C TRP A 355 0.41 -8.59 3.36
N TYR A 356 0.32 -9.34 2.27
CA TYR A 356 1.36 -9.33 1.25
C TYR A 356 1.08 -8.19 0.26
N VAL A 357 1.71 -7.05 0.53
CA VAL A 357 1.57 -5.82 -0.28
C VAL A 357 2.96 -5.28 -0.61
N PRO A 358 3.11 -4.41 -1.64
CA PRO A 358 4.41 -3.90 -2.07
C PRO A 358 5.20 -3.26 -0.94
N ALA A 359 4.54 -2.54 -0.03
CA ALA A 359 5.18 -1.95 1.14
C ALA A 359 5.88 -3.01 2.03
N THR A 360 5.26 -4.17 2.30
CA THR A 360 5.87 -5.22 3.13
C THR A 360 7.14 -5.78 2.47
N ILE A 361 7.10 -6.03 1.16
CA ILE A 361 8.25 -6.52 0.39
C ILE A 361 9.36 -5.47 0.36
N SER A 362 9.01 -4.20 0.14
CA SER A 362 9.98 -3.10 0.18
C SER A 362 10.63 -2.92 1.54
N PHE A 363 9.93 -3.17 2.65
CA PHE A 363 10.56 -3.18 3.97
C PHE A 363 11.55 -4.34 4.13
N ILE A 364 11.26 -5.53 3.57
CA ILE A 364 12.22 -6.65 3.55
C ILE A 364 13.47 -6.24 2.76
N LEU A 365 13.30 -5.65 1.57
CA LEU A 365 14.38 -5.13 0.73
C LEU A 365 15.20 -4.04 1.46
N LEU A 366 14.54 -3.10 2.13
CA LEU A 366 15.16 -2.04 2.93
C LEU A 366 16.00 -2.60 4.08
N ILE A 367 15.45 -3.52 4.87
CA ILE A 367 16.14 -4.16 5.99
C ILE A 367 17.37 -4.92 5.47
N THR A 368 17.25 -5.61 4.34
CA THR A 368 18.39 -6.27 3.70
C THR A 368 19.42 -5.27 3.17
N ALA A 369 19.00 -4.12 2.65
CA ALA A 369 19.94 -3.06 2.27
C ALA A 369 20.71 -2.54 3.48
N ILE A 370 20.03 -2.29 4.62
CA ILE A 370 20.66 -1.89 5.88
C ILE A 370 21.64 -2.97 6.36
N PHE A 371 21.27 -4.24 6.27
CA PHE A 371 22.17 -5.37 6.55
C PHE A 371 23.46 -5.32 5.70
N LEU A 372 23.33 -5.09 4.39
CA LEU A 372 24.47 -5.10 3.47
C LEU A 372 25.43 -3.92 3.69
N ILE A 373 24.97 -2.77 4.20
CA ILE A 373 25.84 -1.59 4.49
C ILE A 373 27.00 -1.96 5.44
N ASN A 374 26.78 -2.90 6.37
CA ASN A 374 27.77 -3.34 7.35
C ASN A 374 28.60 -4.56 6.88
N ASN A 375 28.39 -5.07 5.66
CA ASN A 375 29.11 -6.25 5.18
C ASN A 375 30.37 -5.90 4.38
N GLY A 376 31.50 -5.82 5.09
CA GLY A 376 32.82 -5.54 4.52
C GLY A 376 33.49 -6.68 3.74
N GLU A 377 32.96 -7.91 3.82
CA GLU A 377 33.64 -9.10 3.25
C GLU A 377 33.40 -9.29 1.74
N ILE A 378 32.34 -8.69 1.20
CA ILE A 378 31.97 -8.86 -0.22
C ILE A 378 32.91 -8.02 -1.09
N GLU A 379 33.45 -8.62 -2.16
CA GLU A 379 34.23 -7.90 -3.16
C GLU A 379 33.45 -6.69 -3.70
N ARG A 380 34.10 -5.53 -3.85
CA ARG A 380 33.45 -4.27 -4.26
C ARG A 380 32.59 -4.40 -5.51
N LYS A 381 33.07 -5.06 -6.57
CA LYS A 381 32.28 -5.25 -7.81
C LYS A 381 30.99 -6.01 -7.55
N LYS A 382 31.07 -7.15 -6.84
CA LYS A 382 29.89 -7.97 -6.49
C LYS A 382 28.93 -7.21 -5.58
N TYR A 383 29.46 -6.45 -4.62
CA TYR A 383 28.67 -5.60 -3.72
C TYR A 383 27.91 -4.53 -4.49
N VAL A 384 28.61 -3.76 -5.34
CA VAL A 384 27.99 -2.66 -6.10
C VAL A 384 26.90 -3.18 -7.01
N THR A 385 27.12 -4.30 -7.71
CA THR A 385 26.10 -4.93 -8.53
C THR A 385 24.88 -5.36 -7.70
N LEU A 386 25.09 -6.12 -6.62
CA LEU A 386 24.01 -6.61 -5.76
C LEU A 386 23.19 -5.46 -5.16
N PHE A 387 23.87 -4.45 -4.61
CA PHE A 387 23.22 -3.32 -3.97
C PHE A 387 22.52 -2.41 -4.99
N SER A 388 23.07 -2.22 -6.20
CA SER A 388 22.41 -1.45 -7.27
C SER A 388 21.11 -2.10 -7.72
N ILE A 389 21.13 -3.42 -7.92
CA ILE A 389 19.94 -4.20 -8.26
C ILE A 389 18.90 -4.13 -7.13
N LEU A 390 19.35 -4.19 -5.87
CA LEU A 390 18.49 -4.04 -4.70
C LEU A 390 17.82 -2.66 -4.65
N ILE A 391 18.56 -1.57 -4.92
CA ILE A 391 18.00 -0.21 -4.97
C ILE A 391 17.01 -0.05 -6.13
N ALA A 392 17.33 -0.56 -7.31
CA ALA A 392 16.41 -0.54 -8.45
C ALA A 392 15.11 -1.27 -8.11
N ALA A 393 15.21 -2.47 -7.52
CA ALA A 393 14.06 -3.25 -7.10
C ALA A 393 13.25 -2.58 -5.98
N LEU A 394 13.92 -1.97 -5.01
CA LEU A 394 13.28 -1.24 -3.92
C LEU A 394 12.43 -0.10 -4.51
N TYR A 395 12.99 0.68 -5.43
CA TYR A 395 12.28 1.77 -6.10
C TYR A 395 11.09 1.27 -6.94
N LEU A 396 11.29 0.24 -7.74
CA LEU A 396 10.27 -0.33 -8.64
C LEU A 396 9.19 -1.15 -7.90
N THR A 397 9.44 -1.52 -6.64
CA THR A 397 8.47 -2.21 -5.78
C THR A 397 7.63 -1.21 -5.01
N HIS A 398 8.27 -0.26 -4.33
CA HIS A 398 7.58 0.83 -3.63
C HIS A 398 8.56 2.00 -3.47
N VAL A 399 8.29 3.10 -4.17
CA VAL A 399 9.17 4.26 -4.31
C VAL A 399 9.68 4.79 -2.96
N THR A 400 8.83 4.76 -1.93
CA THR A 400 9.09 5.45 -0.67
C THR A 400 10.30 4.90 0.09
N GLU A 401 10.43 3.59 0.27
CA GLU A 401 11.52 3.00 1.03
C GLU A 401 12.87 3.24 0.35
N ALA A 402 12.90 3.30 -0.99
CA ALA A 402 14.08 3.68 -1.75
C ALA A 402 14.45 5.15 -1.51
N MET A 403 13.48 6.06 -1.55
CA MET A 403 13.71 7.49 -1.26
C MET A 403 14.23 7.69 0.16
N VAL A 404 13.58 7.08 1.14
CA VAL A 404 13.97 7.14 2.55
C VAL A 404 15.39 6.61 2.73
N LEU A 405 15.74 5.48 2.12
CA LEU A 405 17.09 4.91 2.22
C LEU A 405 18.15 5.80 1.57
N ILE A 406 17.92 6.30 0.35
CA ILE A 406 18.93 7.11 -0.38
C ILE A 406 19.15 8.45 0.32
N LEU A 407 18.06 9.13 0.71
CA LEU A 407 18.15 10.40 1.45
C LEU A 407 18.78 10.20 2.84
N PHE A 408 18.45 9.09 3.53
CA PHE A 408 19.12 8.71 4.76
C PHE A 408 20.62 8.49 4.54
N LEU A 409 21.01 7.72 3.52
CA LEU A 409 22.41 7.47 3.18
C LEU A 409 23.16 8.77 2.89
N ALA A 410 22.51 9.71 2.18
CA ALA A 410 23.06 11.02 1.90
C ALA A 410 23.35 11.80 3.20
N VAL A 411 22.39 11.86 4.13
CA VAL A 411 22.58 12.51 5.45
C VAL A 411 23.63 11.78 6.29
N PHE A 412 23.54 10.45 6.36
CA PHE A 412 24.45 9.62 7.14
C PHE A 412 25.88 9.68 6.61
N ALA A 413 26.08 9.85 5.30
CA ALA A 413 27.39 9.99 4.69
C ALA A 413 28.15 11.25 5.14
N LEU A 414 27.42 12.31 5.51
CA LEU A 414 28.01 13.55 6.03
C LEU A 414 28.69 13.32 7.39
N ILE A 415 28.18 12.38 8.19
CA ILE A 415 28.62 12.13 9.55
C ILE A 415 29.53 10.89 9.63
N SER A 416 29.16 9.80 8.97
CA SER A 416 29.85 8.49 9.04
C SER A 416 31.23 8.49 8.37
N LYS A 417 32.13 7.62 8.82
CA LYS A 417 33.39 7.30 8.12
C LYS A 417 33.20 6.06 7.25
N ASN A 418 33.91 5.99 6.12
CA ASN A 418 33.80 4.85 5.19
C ASN A 418 34.43 3.54 5.73
N GLN A 419 35.28 3.64 6.76
CA GLN A 419 35.94 2.47 7.35
C GLN A 419 34.96 1.62 8.16
N ASP A 420 33.97 2.26 8.79
CA ASP A 420 32.99 1.58 9.65
C ASP A 420 31.82 1.01 8.83
N TYR A 421 31.47 1.67 7.72
CA TYR A 421 30.31 1.35 6.89
C TYR A 421 30.63 1.61 5.42
N ARG A 422 30.09 0.79 4.51
CA ARG A 422 30.30 0.90 3.05
C ARG A 422 29.45 1.97 2.39
N VAL A 423 29.39 3.16 2.99
CA VAL A 423 28.46 4.22 2.57
C VAL A 423 28.80 4.76 1.18
N ASP A 424 30.09 4.84 0.82
CA ASP A 424 30.48 5.31 -0.52
C ASP A 424 30.01 4.33 -1.60
N ASP A 425 30.26 3.03 -1.39
CA ASP A 425 29.82 1.99 -2.31
C ASP A 425 28.28 1.96 -2.39
N ALA A 426 27.56 2.17 -1.27
CA ALA A 426 26.10 2.21 -1.23
C ALA A 426 25.52 3.43 -1.97
N LEU A 427 26.15 4.61 -1.86
CA LEU A 427 25.74 5.81 -2.61
C LEU A 427 26.02 5.65 -4.12
N GLU A 428 27.18 5.11 -4.51
CA GLU A 428 27.47 4.79 -5.91
C GLU A 428 26.46 3.79 -6.47
N SER A 429 26.16 2.74 -5.70
CA SER A 429 25.16 1.74 -6.08
C SER A 429 23.76 2.34 -6.16
N SER A 430 23.44 3.33 -5.33
CA SER A 430 22.16 4.03 -5.39
C SER A 430 22.01 4.81 -6.70
N ILE A 431 23.06 5.49 -7.16
CA ILE A 431 23.06 6.18 -8.47
C ILE A 431 22.83 5.18 -9.61
N VAL A 432 23.55 4.06 -9.60
CA VAL A 432 23.41 3.01 -10.65
C VAL A 432 22.02 2.39 -10.59
N GLY A 433 21.52 2.01 -9.41
CA GLY A 433 20.19 1.42 -9.23
C GLY A 433 19.07 2.35 -9.67
N MET A 434 19.15 3.63 -9.33
CA MET A 434 18.19 4.63 -9.79
C MET A 434 18.24 4.84 -11.31
N THR A 435 19.43 4.77 -11.91
CA THR A 435 19.58 4.80 -13.38
C THR A 435 18.90 3.60 -14.03
N VAL A 436 19.04 2.40 -13.46
CA VAL A 436 18.31 1.21 -13.92
C VAL A 436 16.80 1.41 -13.83
N ALA A 437 16.29 2.02 -12.74
CA ALA A 437 14.87 2.34 -12.62
C ALA A 437 14.40 3.34 -13.71
N ILE A 438 15.19 4.36 -14.05
CA ILE A 438 14.90 5.25 -15.20
C ILE A 438 14.76 4.43 -16.48
N ILE A 439 15.72 3.55 -16.77
CA ILE A 439 15.72 2.74 -17.99
C ILE A 439 14.46 1.88 -18.06
N VAL A 440 14.07 1.24 -16.94
CA VAL A 440 12.85 0.44 -16.88
C VAL A 440 11.62 1.29 -17.18
N TYR A 441 11.49 2.48 -16.59
CA TYR A 441 10.35 3.36 -16.87
C TYR A 441 10.35 3.93 -18.28
N CYS A 442 11.52 4.25 -18.85
CA CYS A 442 11.63 4.66 -20.25
C CYS A 442 11.16 3.53 -21.17
N ILE A 443 11.58 2.29 -20.92
CA ILE A 443 11.09 1.12 -21.66
C ILE A 443 9.56 1.01 -21.53
N LEU A 444 9.00 1.09 -20.31
CA LEU A 444 7.55 1.03 -20.10
C LEU A 444 6.77 2.17 -20.79
N SER A 445 7.33 3.37 -20.84
CA SER A 445 6.73 4.52 -21.53
C SER A 445 6.68 4.33 -23.04
N LEU A 446 7.64 3.60 -23.61
CA LEU A 446 7.62 3.22 -25.02
C LEU A 446 6.61 2.10 -25.29
N MET A 447 6.31 1.29 -24.28
CA MET A 447 5.44 0.12 -24.40
C MET A 447 3.96 0.45 -24.31
N THR A 448 3.62 1.36 -23.41
CA THR A 448 2.23 1.57 -22.99
C THR A 448 1.92 3.05 -23.14
N PRO A 449 1.04 3.45 -24.08
CA PRO A 449 0.75 4.87 -24.33
C PRO A 449 0.13 5.56 -23.11
N ARG A 450 -0.37 4.79 -22.14
CA ARG A 450 -0.91 5.30 -20.88
C ARG A 450 0.15 5.51 -19.80
N PHE A 451 1.36 4.99 -19.99
CA PHE A 451 2.45 5.23 -19.05
C PHE A 451 3.13 6.55 -19.38
N ILE A 452 2.77 7.57 -18.62
CA ILE A 452 3.35 8.90 -18.73
C ILE A 452 4.33 9.08 -17.57
N ILE A 453 5.60 9.32 -17.88
CA ILE A 453 6.58 9.79 -16.91
C ILE A 453 6.22 11.23 -16.56
N ASN A 454 5.35 11.39 -15.57
CA ASN A 454 4.97 12.71 -15.10
C ASN A 454 6.15 13.39 -14.37
N THR A 455 6.06 14.71 -14.21
CA THR A 455 7.11 15.51 -13.57
C THR A 455 7.41 15.05 -12.15
N SER A 456 6.40 14.58 -11.40
CA SER A 456 6.57 14.07 -10.04
C SER A 456 7.47 12.83 -10.01
N LEU A 457 7.20 11.85 -10.89
CA LEU A 457 7.99 10.63 -11.02
C LEU A 457 9.42 10.95 -11.49
N LEU A 458 9.57 11.89 -12.42
CA LEU A 458 10.89 12.31 -12.89
C LEU A 458 11.71 12.96 -11.77
N ILE A 459 11.10 13.86 -10.98
CA ILE A 459 11.75 14.50 -9.83
C ILE A 459 12.12 13.47 -8.77
N SER A 460 11.23 12.53 -8.46
CA SER A 460 11.50 11.48 -7.46
C SER A 460 12.63 10.55 -7.87
N ILE A 461 12.97 10.45 -9.15
CA ILE A 461 14.11 9.66 -9.63
C ILE A 461 15.39 10.50 -9.72
N ILE A 462 15.32 11.69 -10.31
CA ILE A 462 16.49 12.54 -10.58
C ILE A 462 17.04 13.18 -9.30
N ALA A 463 16.18 13.67 -8.40
CA ALA A 463 16.64 14.38 -7.20
C ALA A 463 17.54 13.51 -6.29
N PRO A 464 17.21 12.24 -5.98
CA PRO A 464 18.09 11.36 -5.21
C PRO A 464 19.44 11.07 -5.89
N ILE A 465 19.48 10.99 -7.22
CA ILE A 465 20.73 10.82 -7.98
C ILE A 465 21.63 12.04 -7.77
N ILE A 466 21.08 13.24 -7.99
CA ILE A 466 21.81 14.51 -7.82
C ILE A 466 22.32 14.64 -6.37
N ILE A 467 21.45 14.40 -5.38
CA ILE A 467 21.83 14.46 -3.96
C ILE A 467 22.96 13.47 -3.65
N SER A 468 22.86 12.23 -4.13
CA SER A 468 23.91 11.21 -3.92
C SER A 468 25.24 11.62 -4.55
N MET A 469 25.21 12.19 -5.76
CA MET A 469 26.41 12.70 -6.45
C MET A 469 27.04 13.86 -5.67
N ILE A 470 26.26 14.85 -5.25
CA ILE A 470 26.73 15.99 -4.47
C ILE A 470 27.38 15.51 -3.17
N VAL A 471 26.74 14.59 -2.45
CA VAL A 471 27.28 14.05 -1.19
C VAL A 471 28.55 13.25 -1.41
N LEU A 472 28.65 12.45 -2.48
CA LEU A 472 29.89 11.75 -2.84
C LEU A 472 31.03 12.72 -3.15
N ILE A 473 30.78 13.77 -3.94
CA ILE A 473 31.75 14.82 -4.25
C ILE A 473 32.21 15.52 -2.96
N PHE A 474 31.25 15.91 -2.11
CA PHE A 474 31.53 16.51 -0.83
C PHE A 474 32.42 15.61 0.03
N ARG A 475 32.08 14.34 0.14
CA ARG A 475 32.81 13.38 0.98
C ARG A 475 34.21 13.06 0.46
N ARG A 476 34.40 12.95 -0.86
CA ARG A 476 35.69 12.62 -1.47
C ARG A 476 36.65 13.81 -1.55
N HIS A 477 36.13 15.00 -1.83
CA HIS A 477 36.99 16.15 -2.18
C HIS A 477 36.95 17.30 -1.18
N ILE A 478 35.81 17.50 -0.50
CA ILE A 478 35.59 18.68 0.38
C ILE A 478 35.85 18.32 1.84
N ARG A 479 35.24 17.23 2.35
CA ARG A 479 35.34 16.80 3.75
C ARG A 479 36.76 16.55 4.25
N PRO A 480 37.69 15.91 3.50
CA PRO A 480 39.06 15.71 3.96
C PRO A 480 39.76 17.05 4.28
N LYS A 481 39.47 18.10 3.49
CA LYS A 481 39.99 19.45 3.70
C LYS A 481 39.38 20.12 4.94
N LEU A 482 38.07 19.97 5.15
CA LEU A 482 37.37 20.52 6.33
C LEU A 482 37.72 19.82 7.64
N SER A 483 38.06 18.53 7.61
CA SER A 483 38.38 17.78 8.83
C SER A 483 39.59 18.33 9.59
N GLN A 484 40.43 19.14 8.94
CA GLN A 484 41.55 19.85 9.56
C GLN A 484 41.08 21.00 10.48
N LEU A 485 39.87 21.55 10.26
CA LEU A 485 39.27 22.63 11.03
C LEU A 485 38.45 22.14 12.24
N ASP A 486 38.06 20.86 12.26
CA ASP A 486 37.14 20.27 13.26
C ASP A 486 37.78 20.02 14.65
N LYS A 487 38.99 20.54 14.88
CA LYS A 487 39.65 20.51 16.20
C LYS A 487 39.13 21.57 17.18
N SER A 488 38.23 22.45 16.75
CA SER A 488 37.91 23.70 17.45
C SER A 488 36.76 23.66 18.47
N PHE A 489 35.94 22.61 18.52
CA PHE A 489 34.76 22.60 19.41
C PHE A 489 34.82 21.47 20.45
N LYS A 490 35.37 21.79 21.63
CA LYS A 490 35.30 20.95 22.83
C LYS A 490 33.98 21.21 23.59
N VAL A 491 32.85 20.84 22.99
CA VAL A 491 31.59 20.73 23.74
C VAL A 491 31.60 19.38 24.46
N ASP A 492 31.27 19.36 25.75
CA ASP A 492 31.05 18.11 26.48
C ASP A 492 29.78 17.41 25.97
N ARG A 493 29.97 16.59 24.93
CA ARG A 493 28.91 15.82 24.27
C ARG A 493 28.18 14.89 25.25
N ARG A 494 28.84 14.48 26.34
CA ARG A 494 28.25 13.58 27.34
C ARG A 494 27.21 14.31 28.17
N SER A 495 27.55 15.48 28.73
CA SER A 495 26.60 16.28 29.50
C SER A 495 25.41 16.72 28.65
N LEU A 496 25.67 17.23 27.44
CA LEU A 496 24.61 17.63 26.50
C LEU A 496 23.71 16.45 26.10
N GLY A 497 24.30 15.28 25.83
CA GLY A 497 23.54 14.06 25.54
C GLY A 497 22.62 13.65 26.69
N LYS A 498 23.09 13.74 27.94
CA LYS A 498 22.26 13.43 29.12
C LYS A 498 21.09 14.39 29.27
N ILE A 499 21.34 15.69 29.12
CA ILE A 499 20.30 16.73 29.16
C ILE A 499 19.25 16.45 28.08
N LEU A 500 19.68 16.14 26.85
CA LEU A 500 18.78 15.82 25.75
C LEU A 500 17.93 14.58 26.03
N VAL A 501 18.51 13.51 26.60
CA VAL A 501 17.76 12.30 26.96
C VAL A 501 16.72 12.58 28.05
N VAL A 502 17.07 13.36 29.08
CA VAL A 502 16.12 13.77 30.13
C VAL A 502 15.00 14.64 29.55
N ALA A 503 15.34 15.58 28.66
CA ALA A 503 14.36 16.41 27.98
C ALA A 503 13.41 15.57 27.10
N LEU A 504 13.94 14.60 26.33
CA LEU A 504 13.13 13.68 25.53
C LEU A 504 12.20 12.83 26.39
N PHE A 505 12.69 12.32 27.52
CA PHE A 505 11.86 11.59 28.48
C PHE A 505 10.73 12.47 29.02
N PHE A 506 11.05 13.70 29.43
CA PHE A 506 10.06 14.66 29.89
C PHE A 506 9.00 14.96 28.82
N VAL A 507 9.42 15.26 27.59
CA VAL A 507 8.51 15.51 26.46
C VAL A 507 7.63 14.29 26.19
N TYR A 508 8.17 13.08 26.25
CA TYR A 508 7.42 11.84 26.07
C TYR A 508 6.34 11.67 27.15
N CYS A 509 6.67 11.91 28.42
CA CYS A 509 5.70 11.87 29.52
C CYS A 509 4.63 12.96 29.39
N VAL A 510 5.02 14.21 29.08
CA VAL A 510 4.10 15.33 28.88
C VAL A 510 3.17 15.06 27.69
N ALA A 511 3.68 14.49 26.60
CA ALA A 511 2.89 14.09 25.44
C ALA A 511 1.83 13.04 25.80
N LEU A 512 2.21 12.02 26.59
CA LEU A 512 1.28 10.98 27.05
C LEU A 512 0.19 11.55 27.96
N LEU A 513 0.54 12.45 28.88
CA LEU A 513 -0.43 13.14 29.75
C LEU A 513 -1.30 14.12 28.96
N SER A 514 -0.75 14.79 27.94
CA SER A 514 -1.51 15.72 27.10
C SER A 514 -2.55 14.97 26.29
N TRP A 515 -2.23 13.77 25.80
CA TRP A 515 -3.22 12.91 25.14
C TRP A 515 -4.44 12.64 26.01
N THR A 516 -4.27 12.37 27.32
CA THR A 516 -5.42 12.14 28.21
C THR A 516 -6.29 13.39 28.38
N THR A 517 -5.71 14.59 28.25
CA THR A 517 -6.46 15.86 28.33
C THR A 517 -7.25 16.20 27.05
N VAL A 518 -6.78 15.75 25.88
CA VAL A 518 -7.44 16.05 24.58
C VAL A 518 -8.31 14.90 24.07
N LEU A 519 -8.34 13.78 24.80
CA LEU A 519 -8.98 12.52 24.42
C LEU A 519 -10.41 12.69 23.91
N ASP A 520 -11.23 13.48 24.61
CA ASP A 520 -12.64 13.67 24.25
C ASP A 520 -12.80 14.44 22.94
N SER A 521 -11.91 15.41 22.68
CA SER A 521 -11.95 16.28 21.50
C SER A 521 -11.29 15.70 20.24
N PHE A 522 -10.33 14.78 20.43
CA PHE A 522 -9.56 14.22 19.32
C PHE A 522 -10.33 13.12 18.60
N HIS A 523 -10.32 13.14 17.28
CA HIS A 523 -10.78 12.05 16.45
C HIS A 523 -9.81 11.82 15.29
N THR A 524 -9.63 10.57 14.88
CA THR A 524 -8.61 10.21 13.89
C THR A 524 -8.89 10.87 12.53
N TRP A 525 -10.15 10.94 12.13
CA TRP A 525 -10.57 11.57 10.87
C TRP A 525 -10.15 13.04 10.76
N GLN A 526 -9.93 13.75 11.87
CA GLN A 526 -9.50 15.15 11.87
C GLN A 526 -8.10 15.33 11.27
N VAL A 527 -7.24 14.31 11.33
CA VAL A 527 -5.85 14.39 10.86
C VAL A 527 -5.46 13.28 9.89
N ASP A 528 -6.34 12.29 9.65
CA ASP A 528 -6.05 11.16 8.77
C ASP A 528 -5.92 11.55 7.30
N THR A 529 -6.73 12.51 6.83
CA THR A 529 -6.71 13.01 5.44
C THR A 529 -5.37 13.67 5.09
N ILE A 530 -4.80 14.45 6.00
CA ILE A 530 -3.51 15.13 5.81
C ILE A 530 -2.34 14.20 6.17
N GLY A 531 -2.61 13.18 7.00
CA GLY A 531 -1.63 12.20 7.44
C GLY A 531 -0.63 12.73 8.49
N LEU A 532 -0.94 13.87 9.11
CA LEU A 532 -0.18 14.50 10.19
C LEU A 532 -0.24 13.65 11.46
N VAL A 533 0.89 13.50 12.15
CA VAL A 533 0.94 12.88 13.48
C VAL A 533 1.06 13.97 14.55
N PRO A 534 -0.01 14.22 15.34
CA PRO A 534 0.06 15.15 16.47
C PRO A 534 1.16 14.74 17.46
N TRP A 535 1.85 15.71 18.04
CA TRP A 535 3.00 15.43 18.92
C TRP A 535 2.63 14.56 20.14
N PHE A 536 1.42 14.71 20.67
CA PHE A 536 0.89 13.91 21.78
C PHE A 536 0.54 12.46 21.39
N MET A 537 0.49 12.13 20.09
CA MET A 537 0.23 10.78 19.61
C MET A 537 1.48 9.89 19.54
N TYR A 538 2.69 10.47 19.53
CA TYR A 538 3.91 9.64 19.48
C TYR A 538 4.03 8.64 20.63
N PRO A 539 3.78 9.00 21.91
CA PRO A 539 3.79 8.01 22.98
C PRO A 539 2.79 6.88 22.77
N ILE A 540 1.60 7.20 22.27
CA ILE A 540 0.55 6.22 21.98
C ILE A 540 0.98 5.26 20.87
N MET A 541 1.62 5.78 19.81
CA MET A 541 2.05 4.97 18.68
C MET A 541 3.32 4.15 18.94
N LEU A 542 4.28 4.73 19.67
CA LEU A 542 5.58 4.10 19.96
C LEU A 542 5.54 3.18 21.19
N GLY A 543 4.63 3.43 22.13
CA GLY A 543 4.43 2.63 23.33
C GLY A 543 5.69 2.40 24.16
N ILE A 544 5.75 1.24 24.83
CA ILE A 544 6.87 0.89 25.72
C ILE A 544 8.22 0.88 25.00
N ASN A 545 8.25 0.63 23.69
CA ASN A 545 9.48 0.65 22.90
C ASN A 545 10.06 2.05 22.76
N GLY A 546 9.21 3.07 22.58
CA GLY A 546 9.64 4.46 22.58
C GLY A 546 10.30 4.83 23.91
N LEU A 547 9.65 4.46 25.02
CA LEU A 547 10.18 4.70 26.37
C LEU A 547 11.51 3.99 26.61
N LEU A 548 11.59 2.70 26.28
CA LEU A 548 12.81 1.92 26.43
C LEU A 548 13.94 2.42 25.53
N ALA A 549 13.66 2.86 24.30
CA ALA A 549 14.68 3.44 23.44
C ALA A 549 15.24 4.76 24.00
N ILE A 550 14.41 5.62 24.60
CA ILE A 550 14.87 6.83 25.29
C ILE A 550 15.82 6.44 26.45
N LEU A 551 15.46 5.43 27.24
CA LEU A 551 16.34 4.90 28.29
C LEU A 551 17.63 4.29 27.72
N ALA A 552 17.57 3.66 26.54
CA ALA A 552 18.76 3.13 25.86
C ALA A 552 19.74 4.25 25.53
N LEU A 553 19.25 5.40 25.04
CA LEU A 553 20.08 6.56 24.75
C LEU A 553 20.85 7.04 25.99
N TYR A 554 20.27 6.95 27.19
CA TYR A 554 21.00 7.27 28.43
C TYR A 554 22.26 6.43 28.59
N TYR A 555 22.16 5.11 28.37
CA TYR A 555 23.31 4.20 28.45
C TYR A 555 24.32 4.43 27.33
N LEU A 556 23.85 4.74 26.11
CA LEU A 556 24.73 5.01 24.97
C LEU A 556 25.53 6.30 25.15
N VAL A 557 24.96 7.33 25.77
CA VAL A 557 25.69 8.56 26.10
C VAL A 557 26.81 8.31 27.11
N GLU A 558 26.71 7.27 27.94
CA GLU A 558 27.77 6.92 28.89
C GLU A 558 28.90 6.08 28.30
N ASP A 559 28.66 5.36 27.21
CA ASP A 559 29.64 4.48 26.55
C ASP A 559 29.83 4.86 25.07
N SER A 560 30.96 5.54 24.78
CA SER A 560 31.28 6.00 23.43
C SER A 560 31.43 4.88 22.40
N LYS A 561 31.83 3.67 22.83
CA LYS A 561 32.00 2.53 21.93
C LYS A 561 30.64 1.98 21.52
N LEU A 562 29.71 1.86 22.48
CA LEU A 562 28.33 1.51 22.18
C LEU A 562 27.67 2.58 21.30
N TYR A 563 27.84 3.86 21.63
CA TYR A 563 27.31 4.95 20.81
C TYR A 563 27.74 4.82 19.34
N GLY A 564 29.02 4.55 19.07
CA GLY A 564 29.53 4.32 17.71
C GLY A 564 28.79 3.19 16.99
N ALA A 565 28.55 2.06 17.67
CA ALA A 565 27.89 0.91 17.08
C ALA A 565 26.39 1.16 16.75
N PHE A 566 25.71 2.01 17.53
CA PHE A 566 24.31 2.37 17.31
C PHE A 566 24.11 3.67 16.51
N THR A 567 25.18 4.34 16.08
CA THR A 567 25.11 5.65 15.42
C THR A 567 24.26 5.62 14.15
N LEU A 568 24.32 4.53 13.36
CA LEU A 568 23.49 4.33 12.17
C LEU A 568 21.99 4.38 12.53
N PHE A 569 21.57 3.62 13.55
CA PHE A 569 20.17 3.52 13.96
C PHE A 569 19.64 4.80 14.62
N ILE A 570 20.46 5.46 15.45
CA ILE A 570 20.09 6.76 16.04
C ILE A 570 19.90 7.80 14.94
N THR A 571 20.83 7.86 13.98
CA THR A 571 20.73 8.80 12.85
C THR A 571 19.50 8.48 11.99
N PHE A 572 19.23 7.21 11.74
CA PHE A 572 18.06 6.80 10.96
C PHE A 572 16.74 7.16 11.64
N MET A 573 16.67 6.98 12.97
CA MET A 573 15.51 7.37 13.77
C MET A 573 15.24 8.89 13.71
N VAL A 574 16.29 9.70 13.91
CA VAL A 574 16.20 11.16 13.82
C VAL A 574 15.82 11.60 12.41
N PHE A 575 16.45 11.02 11.38
CA PHE A 575 16.12 11.28 9.99
C PHE A 575 14.65 10.99 9.68
N ALA A 576 14.15 9.80 10.03
CA ALA A 576 12.78 9.40 9.77
C ALA A 576 11.76 10.32 10.47
N PHE A 577 12.04 10.72 11.72
CA PHE A 577 11.23 11.69 12.44
C PHE A 577 11.18 13.06 11.73
N MET A 578 12.34 13.60 11.37
CA MET A 578 12.44 14.91 10.70
C MET A 578 11.79 14.87 9.31
N ALA A 579 12.03 13.83 8.53
CA ALA A 579 11.44 13.64 7.21
C ALA A 579 9.91 13.56 7.28
N GLY A 580 9.37 12.81 8.25
CA GLY A 580 7.93 12.77 8.49
C GLY A 580 7.34 14.14 8.81
N LYS A 581 7.98 14.92 9.68
CA LYS A 581 7.54 16.29 9.99
C LYS A 581 7.59 17.23 8.79
N ILE A 582 8.62 17.11 7.94
CA ILE A 582 8.73 17.88 6.70
C ILE A 582 7.57 17.53 5.75
N VAL A 583 7.24 16.24 5.59
CA VAL A 583 6.10 15.82 4.76
C VAL A 583 4.78 16.40 5.27
N SER A 584 4.56 16.39 6.58
CA SER A 584 3.38 17.05 7.16
C SER A 584 3.33 18.54 6.89
N ILE A 585 4.46 19.25 6.99
CA ILE A 585 4.53 20.69 6.66
C ILE A 585 4.22 20.92 5.18
N ILE A 586 4.72 20.06 4.28
CA ILE A 586 4.42 20.14 2.84
C ILE A 586 2.93 19.94 2.59
N ASN A 587 2.33 18.89 3.15
CA ASN A 587 0.91 18.58 3.00
C ASN A 587 0.00 19.69 3.56
N LEU A 588 0.41 20.35 4.66
CA LEU A 588 -0.37 21.41 5.29
C LEU A 588 -0.30 22.74 4.55
N TYR A 589 0.89 23.13 4.08
CA TYR A 589 1.13 24.51 3.65
C TYR A 589 1.44 24.67 2.15
N PHE A 590 1.73 23.58 1.43
CA PHE A 590 2.19 23.65 0.04
C PHE A 590 1.30 22.85 -0.92
N PHE A 591 1.35 21.52 -0.84
CA PHE A 591 0.59 20.61 -1.71
C PHE A 591 0.58 19.21 -1.11
N ASP A 592 -0.38 18.37 -1.52
CA ASP A 592 -0.37 16.95 -1.15
C ASP A 592 0.84 16.25 -1.78
N ALA A 593 1.80 15.85 -0.95
CA ALA A 593 3.00 15.14 -1.39
C ALA A 593 2.71 13.70 -1.86
N GLY A 594 1.48 13.20 -1.69
CA GLY A 594 1.10 11.81 -1.97
C GLY A 594 1.67 10.83 -0.93
N TYR A 595 2.11 11.32 0.22
CA TYR A 595 2.63 10.50 1.32
C TYR A 595 2.32 11.15 2.67
N TRP A 596 2.46 10.39 3.75
CA TRP A 596 1.98 10.79 5.08
C TRP A 596 3.00 10.55 6.18
N GLU A 597 3.09 11.49 7.12
CA GLU A 597 3.94 11.36 8.32
C GLU A 597 3.64 10.09 9.10
N LYS A 598 2.37 9.67 9.19
CA LYS A 598 1.99 8.42 9.87
C LYS A 598 2.77 7.21 9.36
N ARG A 599 3.12 7.17 8.07
CA ARG A 599 3.91 6.06 7.50
C ARG A 599 5.38 6.09 7.92
N PHE A 600 5.93 7.25 8.29
CA PHE A 600 7.30 7.38 8.81
C PHE A 600 7.51 6.67 10.16
N ILE A 601 6.44 6.41 10.90
CA ILE A 601 6.48 5.68 12.16
C ILE A 601 7.02 4.24 11.96
N TRP A 602 6.75 3.59 10.82
CA TRP A 602 7.34 2.29 10.51
C TRP A 602 8.86 2.33 10.39
N PHE A 603 9.39 3.39 9.79
CA PHE A 603 10.84 3.58 9.67
C PHE A 603 11.47 3.89 11.03
N ILE A 604 10.79 4.65 11.89
CA ILE A 604 11.22 4.92 13.28
C ILE A 604 11.23 3.62 14.11
N LYS A 605 10.33 2.69 13.84
CA LYS A 605 10.23 1.43 14.59
C LYS A 605 11.38 0.47 14.38
N ILE A 606 12.03 0.48 13.21
CA ILE A 606 13.23 -0.33 12.94
C ILE A 606 14.34 -0.04 13.97
N PRO A 607 14.85 1.20 14.12
CA PRO A 607 15.86 1.53 15.11
C PRO A 607 15.34 1.44 16.55
N LEU A 608 14.05 1.68 16.81
CA LEU A 608 13.48 1.47 18.15
C LEU A 608 13.59 0.02 18.61
N ALA A 609 13.26 -0.95 17.75
CA ALA A 609 13.39 -2.38 18.07
C ALA A 609 14.83 -2.80 18.34
N ILE A 610 15.81 -2.12 17.73
CA ILE A 610 17.24 -2.33 17.97
C ILE A 610 17.70 -1.74 19.32
N LEU A 611 17.17 -0.57 19.71
CA LEU A 611 17.56 0.14 20.93
C LEU A 611 16.85 -0.35 22.20
N ALA A 612 15.54 -0.63 22.11
CA ALA A 612 14.68 -0.93 23.26
C ALA A 612 15.11 -2.13 24.14
N PRO A 613 15.79 -3.17 23.62
CA PRO A 613 16.29 -4.26 24.48
C PRO A 613 17.44 -3.88 25.42
N LEU A 614 18.20 -2.82 25.13
CA LEU A 614 19.42 -2.47 25.88
C LEU A 614 19.16 -2.23 27.39
N PRO A 615 18.21 -1.35 27.79
CA PRO A 615 17.95 -1.09 29.22
C PRO A 615 17.53 -2.32 29.99
N ILE A 616 16.85 -3.27 29.34
CA ILE A 616 16.37 -4.51 29.96
C ILE A 616 17.55 -5.37 30.37
N ILE A 617 18.51 -5.55 29.45
CA ILE A 617 19.76 -6.26 29.71
C ILE A 617 20.51 -5.60 30.87
N TYR A 618 20.75 -4.29 30.80
CA TYR A 618 21.51 -3.57 31.84
C TYR A 618 20.83 -3.61 33.21
N THR A 619 19.51 -3.43 33.24
CA THR A 619 18.74 -3.46 34.49
C THR A 619 18.75 -4.83 35.12
N ILE A 620 18.55 -5.89 34.33
CA ILE A 620 18.53 -7.27 34.83
C ILE A 620 19.93 -7.72 35.26
N ASP A 621 20.98 -7.40 34.51
CA ASP A 621 22.36 -7.70 34.92
C ASP A 621 22.71 -7.00 36.25
N LYS A 622 22.24 -5.76 36.45
CA LYS A 622 22.39 -5.03 37.72
C LYS A 622 21.60 -5.67 38.87
N LEU A 623 20.38 -6.13 38.61
CA LEU A 623 19.55 -6.83 39.60
C LEU A 623 20.17 -8.18 40.02
N ILE A 624 20.69 -8.94 39.06
CA ILE A 624 21.36 -10.23 39.31
C ILE A 624 22.60 -10.05 40.18
N LYS A 625 23.38 -9.00 39.93
CA LYS A 625 24.60 -8.68 40.70
C LYS A 625 24.32 -8.29 42.16
N ARG A 626 23.17 -7.67 42.47
CA ARG A 626 22.87 -7.11 43.81
C ARG A 626 22.56 -8.12 44.94
N ASN A 627 22.76 -9.41 44.74
CA ASN A 627 22.56 -10.49 45.74
C ASN A 627 21.23 -10.46 46.55
N ILE A 628 20.17 -9.87 46.01
CA ILE A 628 18.85 -9.75 46.66
C ILE A 628 18.19 -11.14 46.74
N LYS A 629 17.43 -11.44 47.80
CA LYS A 629 16.71 -12.74 47.97
C LYS A 629 15.68 -13.04 46.85
N VAL A 630 15.28 -12.04 46.08
CA VAL A 630 14.20 -12.08 45.06
C VAL A 630 14.78 -12.17 43.63
N LYS A 631 15.86 -12.95 43.42
CA LYS A 631 16.62 -12.96 42.15
C LYS A 631 15.83 -13.37 40.89
N THR A 632 14.71 -14.07 41.04
CA THR A 632 13.94 -14.59 39.89
C THR A 632 12.62 -13.86 39.71
N VAL A 633 11.86 -13.61 40.77
CA VAL A 633 10.55 -12.94 40.68
C VAL A 633 10.70 -11.53 40.09
N ALA A 634 11.66 -10.73 40.55
CA ALA A 634 11.80 -9.35 40.09
C ALA A 634 12.13 -9.23 38.58
N PRO A 635 13.13 -9.94 38.03
CA PRO A 635 13.38 -9.94 36.58
C PRO A 635 12.21 -10.48 35.75
N VAL A 636 11.56 -11.56 36.18
CA VAL A 636 10.40 -12.12 35.44
C VAL A 636 9.24 -11.15 35.46
N THR A 637 8.97 -10.52 36.60
CA THR A 637 7.89 -9.52 36.71
C THR A 637 8.17 -8.31 35.82
N LEU A 638 9.41 -7.80 35.82
CA LEU A 638 9.81 -6.70 34.94
C LEU A 638 9.63 -7.06 33.46
N ILE A 639 10.10 -8.25 33.04
CA ILE A 639 9.92 -8.74 31.67
C ILE A 639 8.43 -8.89 31.36
N GLY A 640 7.65 -9.50 32.25
CA GLY A 640 6.23 -9.73 32.04
C GLY A 640 5.43 -8.43 31.91
N VAL A 641 5.74 -7.40 32.70
CA VAL A 641 5.14 -6.06 32.54
C VAL A 641 5.52 -5.45 31.18
N ILE A 642 6.79 -5.55 30.78
CA ILE A 642 7.25 -5.05 29.48
C ILE A 642 6.56 -5.77 28.32
N VAL A 643 6.41 -7.09 28.42
CA VAL A 643 5.71 -7.92 27.42
C VAL A 643 4.24 -7.53 27.36
N LEU A 644 3.54 -7.49 28.49
CA LEU A 644 2.13 -7.11 28.56
C LEU A 644 1.89 -5.75 27.88
N TYR A 645 2.67 -4.73 28.25
CA TYR A 645 2.55 -3.39 27.67
C TYR A 645 2.97 -3.34 26.19
N GLY A 646 3.86 -4.22 25.77
CA GLY A 646 4.37 -4.28 24.40
C GLY A 646 3.43 -4.97 23.41
N ILE A 647 2.75 -6.04 23.83
CA ILE A 647 1.97 -6.89 22.91
C ILE A 647 0.47 -6.66 22.97
N SER A 648 -0.07 -6.03 24.03
CA SER A 648 -1.52 -5.91 24.24
C SER A 648 -2.24 -5.27 23.04
N THR A 649 -1.70 -4.18 22.48
CA THR A 649 -2.31 -3.58 21.28
C THR A 649 -2.14 -4.47 20.05
N THR A 650 -1.00 -5.14 19.89
CA THR A 650 -0.79 -6.09 18.78
C THR A 650 -1.84 -7.21 18.82
N PHE A 651 -2.16 -7.73 20.00
CA PHE A 651 -3.21 -8.73 20.19
C PHE A 651 -4.62 -8.16 19.93
N LEU A 652 -4.91 -6.93 20.37
CA LEU A 652 -6.18 -6.25 20.04
C LEU A 652 -6.35 -6.00 18.54
N ASN A 653 -5.27 -5.70 17.81
CA ASN A 653 -5.32 -5.59 16.34
C ASN A 653 -5.67 -6.93 15.70
N LEU A 654 -5.07 -8.02 16.18
CA LEU A 654 -5.38 -9.36 15.70
C LEU A 654 -6.84 -9.74 16.00
N GLU A 655 -7.35 -9.39 17.18
CA GLU A 655 -8.76 -9.55 17.54
C GLU A 655 -9.69 -8.77 16.60
N TYR A 656 -9.38 -7.50 16.32
CA TYR A 656 -10.15 -6.69 15.37
C TYR A 656 -10.25 -7.36 14.01
N TRP A 657 -9.12 -7.75 13.42
CA TRP A 657 -9.11 -8.37 12.10
C TRP A 657 -9.70 -9.78 12.12
N ASN A 658 -9.58 -10.52 13.22
CA ASN A 658 -10.24 -11.81 13.39
C ASN A 658 -11.77 -11.67 13.41
N ILE A 659 -12.31 -10.65 14.09
CA ILE A 659 -13.76 -10.38 14.07
C ILE A 659 -14.20 -9.94 12.67
N VAL A 660 -13.48 -8.99 12.05
CA VAL A 660 -13.86 -8.41 10.74
C VAL A 660 -13.80 -9.44 9.61
N ALA A 661 -12.74 -10.26 9.55
CA ALA A 661 -12.55 -11.24 8.50
C ALA A 661 -13.53 -12.41 8.61
N ASN A 662 -13.81 -12.86 9.83
CA ASN A 662 -14.71 -14.00 10.05
C ASN A 662 -16.20 -13.62 10.00
N ASP A 663 -16.55 -12.34 9.95
CA ASP A 663 -17.93 -11.88 9.75
C ASP A 663 -18.37 -12.11 8.28
N PRO A 664 -19.37 -12.99 8.02
CA PRO A 664 -19.86 -13.25 6.68
C PRO A 664 -20.44 -12.01 5.97
N SER A 665 -20.93 -11.01 6.70
CA SER A 665 -21.53 -9.80 6.12
C SER A 665 -20.52 -8.88 5.41
N ASN A 666 -19.24 -9.01 5.78
CA ASN A 666 -18.12 -8.28 5.19
C ASN A 666 -17.56 -8.93 3.92
N LYS A 667 -18.01 -10.16 3.61
CA LYS A 667 -17.53 -10.95 2.47
C LYS A 667 -18.61 -11.07 1.39
N PRO A 668 -18.24 -11.30 0.13
CA PRO A 668 -19.21 -11.66 -0.90
C PRO A 668 -19.85 -13.02 -0.58
N SER A 669 -21.13 -13.17 -0.92
CA SER A 669 -21.82 -14.46 -0.83
C SER A 669 -21.25 -15.46 -1.86
N GLN A 670 -21.59 -16.74 -1.73
CA GLN A 670 -21.19 -17.75 -2.73
C GLN A 670 -21.77 -17.42 -4.11
N THR A 671 -23.04 -17.01 -4.16
CA THR A 671 -23.73 -16.61 -5.39
C THR A 671 -23.12 -15.34 -6.01
N GLU A 672 -22.73 -14.39 -5.17
CA GLU A 672 -22.01 -13.21 -5.64
C GLU A 672 -20.62 -13.59 -6.19
N MET A 673 -19.91 -14.52 -5.55
CA MET A 673 -18.64 -15.03 -6.06
C MET A 673 -18.75 -15.78 -7.38
N GLU A 674 -19.86 -16.48 -7.63
CA GLU A 674 -20.16 -17.06 -8.96
C GLU A 674 -20.26 -15.96 -10.02
N ALA A 675 -20.92 -14.85 -9.71
CA ALA A 675 -21.00 -13.70 -10.61
C ALA A 675 -19.63 -13.05 -10.84
N ILE A 676 -18.78 -12.95 -9.80
CA ILE A 676 -17.41 -12.46 -9.92
C ILE A 676 -16.55 -13.37 -10.81
N ASN A 677 -16.68 -14.69 -10.70
CA ASN A 677 -15.98 -15.62 -11.56
C ASN A 677 -16.46 -15.53 -13.02
N ALA A 678 -17.77 -15.34 -13.24
CA ALA A 678 -18.32 -15.08 -14.57
C ALA A 678 -17.79 -13.76 -15.15
N LEU A 679 -17.77 -12.70 -14.35
CA LEU A 679 -17.23 -11.39 -14.74
C LEU A 679 -15.73 -11.47 -15.07
N ARG A 680 -14.95 -12.25 -14.30
CA ARG A 680 -13.54 -12.50 -14.60
C ARG A 680 -13.38 -13.14 -15.98
N LYS A 681 -14.19 -14.16 -16.30
CA LYS A 681 -14.17 -14.82 -17.61
C LYS A 681 -14.49 -13.84 -18.73
N ILE A 682 -15.49 -12.97 -18.53
CA ILE A 682 -15.82 -11.90 -19.48
C ILE A 682 -14.59 -11.04 -19.76
N PHE A 683 -13.85 -10.60 -18.73
CA PHE A 683 -12.65 -9.81 -18.93
C PHE A 683 -11.46 -10.59 -19.50
N ASP A 684 -11.41 -11.91 -19.30
CA ASP A 684 -10.41 -12.77 -19.93
C ASP A 684 -10.64 -12.91 -21.45
N ASP A 685 -11.93 -12.96 -21.86
CA ASP A 685 -12.35 -13.02 -23.27
C ASP A 685 -12.36 -11.62 -23.93
N ASP A 686 -12.60 -10.56 -23.15
CA ASP A 686 -12.70 -9.16 -23.58
C ASP A 686 -11.84 -8.23 -22.70
N PRO A 687 -10.51 -8.25 -22.89
CA PRO A 687 -9.55 -7.63 -21.96
C PRO A 687 -9.51 -6.10 -22.01
N LYS A 688 -10.11 -5.47 -23.02
CA LYS A 688 -10.17 -4.01 -23.17
C LYS A 688 -11.49 -3.41 -22.70
N SER A 689 -12.41 -4.23 -22.22
CA SER A 689 -13.59 -3.74 -21.53
C SER A 689 -13.28 -3.26 -20.12
N TRP A 690 -14.17 -2.43 -19.57
CA TRP A 690 -14.04 -1.88 -18.23
C TRP A 690 -15.36 -1.94 -17.46
N LEU A 691 -15.32 -1.61 -16.17
CA LEU A 691 -16.46 -1.83 -15.28
C LEU A 691 -17.06 -0.55 -14.69
N ALA A 692 -18.37 -0.42 -14.84
CA ALA A 692 -19.20 0.52 -14.09
C ALA A 692 -19.98 -0.21 -12.98
N THR A 693 -20.08 0.43 -11.82
CA THR A 693 -20.84 -0.04 -10.65
C THR A 693 -21.56 1.14 -10.00
N VAL A 694 -22.54 0.87 -9.13
CA VAL A 694 -23.31 1.91 -8.44
C VAL A 694 -22.74 2.19 -7.03
N THR A 695 -22.59 1.17 -6.20
CA THR A 695 -22.08 1.32 -4.82
C THR A 695 -20.56 1.18 -4.69
N GLY A 696 -20.03 1.68 -3.57
CA GLY A 696 -18.66 1.40 -3.13
C GLY A 696 -18.41 -0.10 -2.91
N LYS A 697 -19.34 -0.79 -2.23
CA LYS A 697 -19.23 -2.23 -1.91
C LYS A 697 -19.14 -3.08 -3.18
N SER A 698 -19.99 -2.83 -4.18
CA SER A 698 -19.97 -3.59 -5.44
C SER A 698 -18.69 -3.39 -6.24
N SER A 699 -18.15 -2.18 -6.31
CA SER A 699 -16.83 -1.93 -6.91
C SER A 699 -15.70 -2.65 -6.18
N ALA A 700 -15.71 -2.59 -4.85
CA ALA A 700 -14.71 -3.21 -4.01
C ALA A 700 -14.69 -4.74 -4.17
N ILE A 701 -15.87 -5.38 -4.30
CA ILE A 701 -15.99 -6.82 -4.56
C ILE A 701 -15.63 -7.14 -6.02
N ALA A 702 -16.06 -6.33 -6.98
CA ALA A 702 -15.79 -6.56 -8.39
C ALA A 702 -14.31 -6.44 -8.76
N THR A 703 -13.48 -5.82 -7.92
CA THR A 703 -12.01 -5.84 -8.02
C THR A 703 -11.46 -7.27 -8.08
N PHE A 704 -12.11 -8.26 -7.45
CA PHE A 704 -11.70 -9.66 -7.54
C PHE A 704 -11.78 -10.25 -8.95
N ALA A 705 -12.59 -9.65 -9.85
CA ALA A 705 -12.65 -10.01 -11.27
C ALA A 705 -11.55 -9.33 -12.12
N ALA A 706 -10.76 -8.44 -11.51
CA ALA A 706 -9.68 -7.69 -12.14
C ALA A 706 -10.10 -6.95 -13.42
N PRO A 707 -11.11 -6.05 -13.38
CA PRO A 707 -11.48 -5.25 -14.55
C PRO A 707 -10.34 -4.31 -14.97
N SER A 708 -10.17 -4.08 -16.27
CA SER A 708 -9.08 -3.25 -16.81
C SER A 708 -9.19 -1.76 -16.46
N ASP A 709 -10.39 -1.29 -16.08
CA ASP A 709 -10.64 -0.02 -15.40
C ASP A 709 -11.92 -0.12 -14.56
N GLN A 710 -12.08 0.77 -13.59
CA GLN A 710 -13.33 0.96 -12.87
C GLN A 710 -13.76 2.42 -12.86
N LEU A 711 -15.08 2.66 -12.89
CA LEU A 711 -15.62 4.00 -12.68
C LEU A 711 -15.33 4.49 -11.26
N VAL A 712 -14.48 5.52 -11.14
CA VAL A 712 -14.16 6.16 -9.85
C VAL A 712 -15.36 6.97 -9.34
N VAL A 713 -15.87 7.90 -10.15
CA VAL A 713 -16.96 8.81 -9.75
C VAL A 713 -18.31 8.28 -10.21
N LYS A 714 -18.76 7.21 -9.55
CA LYS A 714 -19.98 6.46 -9.89
C LYS A 714 -21.26 7.30 -9.79
N GLN A 715 -21.25 8.28 -8.89
CA GLN A 715 -22.39 9.16 -8.61
C GLN A 715 -22.90 9.84 -9.87
N TYR A 716 -21.99 10.31 -10.72
CA TYR A 716 -22.34 10.98 -11.96
C TYR A 716 -23.04 10.08 -12.98
N LEU A 717 -22.86 8.76 -12.89
CA LEU A 717 -23.54 7.82 -13.78
C LEU A 717 -24.99 7.57 -13.33
N TYR A 718 -25.21 7.23 -12.05
CA TYR A 718 -26.54 6.85 -11.58
C TYR A 718 -27.44 8.03 -11.18
N THR A 719 -26.88 9.22 -10.95
CA THR A 719 -27.66 10.45 -10.67
C THR A 719 -27.88 11.31 -11.92
N ALA A 720 -27.40 10.89 -13.08
CA ALA A 720 -27.61 11.61 -14.33
C ALA A 720 -29.10 11.65 -14.70
N TYR A 721 -29.65 12.85 -14.78
CA TYR A 721 -30.99 13.07 -15.34
C TYR A 721 -31.03 12.87 -16.84
N ARG A 722 -29.95 13.26 -17.54
CA ARG A 722 -29.90 13.34 -18.98
C ARG A 722 -28.83 12.41 -19.57
N PRO A 723 -29.02 11.82 -20.77
CA PRO A 723 -28.12 10.83 -21.36
C PRO A 723 -26.69 11.35 -21.60
N GLU A 724 -26.50 12.64 -21.86
CA GLU A 724 -25.23 13.30 -22.17
C GLU A 724 -24.21 13.07 -21.06
N MET A 725 -24.62 13.29 -19.80
CA MET A 725 -23.78 13.10 -18.64
C MET A 725 -23.44 11.61 -18.45
N ALA A 726 -24.43 10.73 -18.59
CA ALA A 726 -24.24 9.29 -18.44
C ALA A 726 -23.31 8.72 -19.52
N PHE A 727 -23.50 9.09 -20.79
CA PHE A 727 -22.64 8.66 -21.89
C PHE A 727 -21.24 9.23 -21.79
N THR A 728 -21.08 10.44 -21.27
CA THR A 728 -19.75 10.98 -20.98
C THR A 728 -19.03 10.15 -19.90
N GLN A 729 -19.75 9.65 -18.88
CA GLN A 729 -19.17 8.73 -17.89
C GLN A 729 -18.90 7.32 -18.45
N LEU A 730 -19.75 6.85 -19.36
CA LEU A 730 -19.64 5.56 -20.05
C LEU A 730 -18.64 5.59 -21.23
N TYR A 731 -18.15 6.76 -21.59
CA TYR A 731 -17.07 6.93 -22.53
C TYR A 731 -15.73 6.94 -21.79
N ARG A 732 -14.75 6.21 -22.32
CA ARG A 732 -13.40 6.10 -21.76
C ARG A 732 -12.33 6.34 -22.83
N HIS A 733 -11.09 6.42 -22.36
CA HIS A 733 -9.92 6.54 -23.21
C HIS A 733 -9.98 5.51 -24.36
N PRO A 734 -9.57 5.85 -25.60
CA PRO A 734 -9.64 4.95 -26.78
C PRO A 734 -8.89 3.61 -26.66
N ALA A 735 -8.14 3.41 -25.57
CA ALA A 735 -7.51 2.12 -25.26
C ALA A 735 -8.52 1.09 -24.73
N TYR A 736 -9.70 1.55 -24.34
CA TYR A 736 -10.82 0.71 -23.91
C TYR A 736 -11.88 0.62 -25.00
N ASP A 737 -12.57 -0.51 -25.05
CA ASP A 737 -13.57 -0.80 -26.07
C ASP A 737 -14.97 -0.39 -25.61
N HIS A 738 -15.50 -1.00 -24.55
CA HIS A 738 -16.81 -0.69 -23.96
C HIS A 738 -16.88 -1.01 -22.47
N ALA A 739 -18.02 -0.65 -21.85
CA ALA A 739 -18.28 -0.87 -20.44
C ALA A 739 -19.19 -2.08 -20.20
N TYR A 740 -18.97 -2.76 -19.08
CA TYR A 740 -19.97 -3.60 -18.42
C TYR A 740 -20.54 -2.87 -17.21
N ILE A 741 -21.82 -3.04 -16.94
CA ILE A 741 -22.47 -2.59 -15.72
C ILE A 741 -22.73 -3.80 -14.83
N TYR A 742 -22.09 -3.82 -13.66
CA TYR A 742 -22.36 -4.80 -12.62
C TYR A 742 -23.38 -4.23 -11.63
N LEU A 743 -24.48 -4.95 -11.44
CA LEU A 743 -25.56 -4.56 -10.54
C LEU A 743 -25.92 -5.72 -9.60
N HIS A 744 -25.65 -5.53 -8.32
CA HIS A 744 -26.15 -6.38 -7.25
C HIS A 744 -27.53 -5.91 -6.76
N ASN A 745 -28.32 -6.76 -6.12
CA ASN A 745 -29.60 -6.41 -5.48
C ASN A 745 -29.53 -5.20 -4.51
N ARG A 746 -28.34 -4.88 -3.99
CA ARG A 746 -28.12 -3.73 -3.10
C ARG A 746 -27.94 -2.43 -3.88
N ASP A 747 -27.35 -2.54 -5.08
CA ASP A 747 -27.26 -1.44 -6.04
C ASP A 747 -28.64 -1.09 -6.57
N LEU A 748 -29.52 -2.09 -6.79
CA LEU A 748 -30.91 -1.85 -7.18
C LEU A 748 -31.68 -1.04 -6.14
N LYS A 749 -31.47 -1.30 -4.84
CA LYS A 749 -32.07 -0.48 -3.76
C LYS A 749 -31.65 0.98 -3.85
N GLN A 750 -30.36 1.23 -4.14
CA GLN A 750 -29.87 2.59 -4.33
C GLN A 750 -30.41 3.21 -5.62
N LEU A 751 -30.41 2.46 -6.74
CA LEU A 751 -30.90 2.94 -8.03
C LEU A 751 -32.40 3.24 -8.00
N ASN A 752 -33.19 2.50 -7.21
CA ASN A 752 -34.62 2.76 -7.03
C ASN A 752 -34.92 4.11 -6.34
N GLN A 753 -33.97 4.67 -5.57
CA GLN A 753 -34.09 6.04 -5.05
C GLN A 753 -33.96 7.10 -6.15
N PHE A 754 -33.49 6.68 -7.33
CA PHE A 754 -33.21 7.46 -8.52
C PHE A 754 -33.96 6.86 -9.73
N ALA A 755 -35.17 6.35 -9.51
CA ALA A 755 -35.94 5.63 -10.53
C ALA A 755 -36.29 6.50 -11.75
N ASP A 756 -36.31 7.81 -11.57
CA ASP A 756 -36.52 8.86 -12.59
C ASP A 756 -35.20 9.34 -13.22
N ARG A 757 -34.07 8.65 -12.97
CA ARG A 757 -32.77 8.95 -13.61
C ARG A 757 -32.52 8.07 -14.82
N PHE A 758 -31.72 8.58 -15.75
CA PHE A 758 -31.43 7.93 -17.02
C PHE A 758 -30.90 6.50 -16.87
N LEU A 759 -29.99 6.25 -15.92
CA LEU A 759 -29.43 4.90 -15.76
C LEU A 759 -30.52 3.86 -15.44
N ALA A 760 -31.54 4.22 -14.64
CA ALA A 760 -32.60 3.31 -14.22
C ALA A 760 -33.52 2.88 -15.38
N SER A 761 -33.74 3.76 -16.36
CA SER A 761 -34.43 3.43 -17.61
C SER A 761 -33.51 2.71 -18.59
N TYR A 762 -32.27 3.20 -18.76
CA TYR A 762 -31.29 2.68 -19.71
C TYR A 762 -30.93 1.22 -19.50
N ILE A 763 -30.76 0.77 -18.24
CA ILE A 763 -30.43 -0.64 -17.95
C ILE A 763 -31.47 -1.64 -18.47
N ARG A 764 -32.72 -1.22 -18.66
CA ARG A 764 -33.80 -2.09 -19.21
C ARG A 764 -33.62 -2.36 -20.70
N MET A 765 -32.86 -1.51 -21.40
CA MET A 765 -32.57 -1.63 -22.82
C MET A 765 -31.27 -2.41 -23.09
N LEU A 766 -30.45 -2.64 -22.05
CA LEU A 766 -29.15 -3.27 -22.21
C LEU A 766 -29.24 -4.81 -22.22
N PRO A 767 -28.45 -5.49 -23.08
CA PRO A 767 -28.34 -6.94 -23.04
C PRO A 767 -27.70 -7.43 -21.74
N ILE A 768 -28.33 -8.44 -21.14
CA ILE A 768 -27.81 -9.14 -19.96
C ILE A 768 -26.85 -10.22 -20.45
N VAL A 769 -25.60 -10.18 -19.99
CA VAL A 769 -24.57 -11.19 -20.30
C VAL A 769 -24.42 -12.24 -19.20
N TYR A 770 -24.90 -11.95 -18.00
CA TYR A 770 -24.96 -12.87 -16.88
C TYR A 770 -26.04 -12.45 -15.87
N GLU A 771 -26.76 -13.42 -15.32
CA GLU A 771 -27.76 -13.20 -14.27
C GLU A 771 -27.77 -14.39 -13.30
N ASN A 772 -27.86 -14.09 -12.01
CA ASN A 772 -28.22 -15.03 -10.96
C ASN A 772 -29.17 -14.35 -9.95
N SER A 773 -29.45 -14.99 -8.82
CA SER A 773 -30.39 -14.47 -7.82
C SER A 773 -29.93 -13.19 -7.12
N GLU A 774 -28.64 -12.83 -7.18
CA GLU A 774 -28.08 -11.65 -6.51
C GLU A 774 -27.57 -10.56 -7.46
N VAL A 775 -27.12 -10.94 -8.66
CA VAL A 775 -26.35 -10.08 -9.56
C VAL A 775 -26.84 -10.20 -11.00
N LYS A 776 -26.88 -9.04 -11.67
CA LYS A 776 -27.02 -8.91 -13.13
C LYS A 776 -25.83 -8.14 -13.70
N ILE A 777 -25.32 -8.61 -14.84
CA ILE A 777 -24.22 -7.95 -15.57
C ILE A 777 -24.75 -7.58 -16.96
N TYR A 778 -24.67 -6.29 -17.29
CA TYR A 778 -25.16 -5.73 -18.55
C TYR A 778 -23.98 -5.30 -19.43
N ASN A 779 -24.09 -5.51 -20.74
CA ASN A 779 -23.14 -4.97 -21.71
C ASN A 779 -23.69 -3.64 -22.25
N VAL A 780 -22.93 -2.55 -22.11
CA VAL A 780 -23.33 -1.20 -22.53
C VAL A 780 -23.14 -0.99 -24.04
N SER A 781 -22.37 -1.85 -24.70
CA SER A 781 -21.76 -1.58 -26.01
C SER A 781 -20.94 -0.29 -26.01
N LYS A 782 -20.19 -0.05 -27.09
CA LYS A 782 -19.40 1.18 -27.21
C LYS A 782 -20.35 2.36 -27.43
N VAL A 783 -20.12 3.46 -26.73
CA VAL A 783 -20.95 4.67 -26.77
C VAL A 783 -20.14 5.87 -27.25
N SER A 784 -20.80 6.81 -27.92
CA SER A 784 -20.25 8.11 -28.32
C SER A 784 -20.97 9.22 -27.56
N PRO A 785 -20.28 9.97 -26.68
CA PRO A 785 -20.89 11.10 -26.00
C PRO A 785 -21.12 12.26 -26.99
N PRO A 786 -22.05 13.18 -26.70
CA PRO A 786 -22.20 14.38 -27.49
C PRO A 786 -20.93 15.22 -27.47
N LEU A 787 -20.56 15.77 -28.62
CA LEU A 787 -19.41 16.64 -28.81
C LEU A 787 -19.83 18.12 -28.74
N PRO A 788 -18.91 19.04 -28.40
CA PRO A 788 -19.22 20.48 -28.43
C PRO A 788 -19.60 21.01 -29.82
N SER A 789 -19.15 20.35 -30.89
CA SER A 789 -19.47 20.71 -32.27
C SER A 789 -19.42 19.48 -33.17
N SER A 790 -20.42 19.30 -34.03
CA SER A 790 -20.51 18.22 -35.01
C SER A 790 -21.37 18.62 -36.20
N ASP A 791 -21.11 18.01 -37.35
CA ASP A 791 -21.94 18.12 -38.55
C ASP A 791 -23.33 17.49 -38.37
N THR A 792 -23.52 16.67 -37.33
CA THR A 792 -24.82 16.13 -36.93
C THR A 792 -25.29 16.78 -35.64
N VAL A 793 -26.50 17.32 -35.62
CA VAL A 793 -27.12 17.90 -34.42
C VAL A 793 -28.39 17.14 -34.06
N LEU A 794 -28.47 16.70 -32.80
CA LEU A 794 -29.69 16.23 -32.17
C LEU A 794 -30.41 17.44 -31.57
N ILE A 795 -31.59 17.75 -32.10
CA ILE A 795 -32.40 18.87 -31.62
C ILE A 795 -33.36 18.39 -30.54
N LEU A 796 -33.29 19.07 -29.40
CA LEU A 796 -34.19 18.90 -28.28
C LEU A 796 -35.23 20.01 -28.29
N PRO A 797 -36.52 19.69 -28.10
CA PRO A 797 -37.50 20.74 -27.90
C PRO A 797 -37.26 21.38 -26.53
N LEU A 798 -37.26 22.71 -26.47
CA LEU A 798 -37.29 23.41 -25.19
C LEU A 798 -38.59 23.10 -24.44
N ASP A 799 -39.70 22.98 -25.18
CA ASP A 799 -40.99 22.53 -24.67
C ASP A 799 -41.02 21.00 -24.51
N LYS A 800 -40.96 20.55 -23.25
CA LYS A 800 -40.98 19.13 -22.89
C LYS A 800 -42.28 18.41 -23.26
N SER A 801 -43.35 19.12 -23.60
CA SER A 801 -44.60 18.50 -24.06
C SER A 801 -44.49 17.93 -25.47
N LEU A 802 -43.53 18.41 -26.27
CA LEU A 802 -43.34 18.01 -27.67
C LEU A 802 -42.63 16.67 -27.84
N CYS A 803 -41.88 16.21 -26.84
CA CYS A 803 -41.14 14.95 -26.91
C CYS A 803 -41.23 14.21 -25.58
N ASP A 804 -41.71 12.97 -25.63
CA ASP A 804 -41.66 12.11 -24.45
C ASP A 804 -40.22 11.66 -24.15
N GLU A 805 -39.95 11.41 -22.88
CA GLU A 805 -38.61 11.08 -22.40
C GLU A 805 -38.06 9.77 -22.99
N GLN A 806 -38.92 8.84 -23.39
CA GLN A 806 -38.50 7.57 -23.95
C GLN A 806 -38.04 7.72 -25.40
N THR A 807 -38.75 8.51 -26.21
CA THR A 807 -38.34 8.89 -27.56
C THR A 807 -37.00 9.62 -27.54
N LEU A 808 -36.86 10.57 -26.61
CA LEU A 808 -35.61 11.28 -26.38
C LEU A 808 -34.46 10.32 -26.06
N CYS A 809 -34.63 9.45 -25.05
CA CYS A 809 -33.62 8.46 -24.66
C CYS A 809 -33.26 7.50 -25.80
N THR A 810 -34.23 7.16 -26.65
CA THR A 810 -34.04 6.28 -27.81
C THR A 810 -33.18 6.97 -28.87
N ALA A 811 -33.47 8.23 -29.21
CA ALA A 811 -32.68 9.00 -30.16
C ALA A 811 -31.22 9.15 -29.70
N TYR A 812 -31.03 9.47 -28.42
CA TYR A 812 -29.72 9.48 -27.77
C TYR A 812 -28.99 8.14 -27.88
N SER A 813 -29.69 7.04 -27.57
CA SER A 813 -29.11 5.70 -27.60
C SER A 813 -28.72 5.29 -29.02
N LEU A 814 -29.56 5.58 -30.03
CA LEU A 814 -29.27 5.30 -31.44
C LEU A 814 -28.02 6.04 -31.93
N LEU A 815 -27.92 7.34 -31.64
CA LEU A 815 -26.75 8.14 -32.03
C LEU A 815 -25.48 7.70 -31.30
N SER A 816 -25.60 7.50 -30.00
CA SER A 816 -24.47 7.13 -29.13
C SER A 816 -23.95 5.72 -29.42
N GLN A 817 -24.83 4.71 -29.43
CA GLN A 817 -24.45 3.31 -29.70
C GLN A 817 -24.13 3.08 -31.19
N GLY A 818 -24.68 3.90 -32.08
CA GLY A 818 -24.31 3.93 -33.50
C GLY A 818 -22.94 4.57 -33.76
N LEU A 819 -22.26 5.07 -32.72
CA LEU A 819 -20.96 5.74 -32.79
C LEU A 819 -20.96 6.96 -33.70
N TYR A 820 -22.09 7.65 -33.80
CA TYR A 820 -22.18 8.90 -34.53
C TYR A 820 -21.51 10.02 -33.73
N ASN A 821 -20.83 10.92 -34.42
CA ASN A 821 -20.42 12.19 -33.84
C ASN A 821 -21.62 13.13 -33.91
N TYR A 822 -22.14 13.59 -32.78
CA TYR A 822 -23.27 14.50 -32.75
C TYR A 822 -23.09 15.57 -31.68
N THR A 823 -23.74 16.71 -31.87
CA THR A 823 -23.90 17.75 -30.85
C THR A 823 -25.37 17.83 -30.48
N VAL A 824 -25.64 18.30 -29.27
CA VAL A 824 -27.00 18.51 -28.77
C VAL A 824 -27.25 20.01 -28.77
N ALA A 825 -28.39 20.43 -29.32
CA ALA A 825 -28.84 21.81 -29.30
C ALA A 825 -30.33 21.85 -28.95
N TYR A 826 -30.79 22.94 -28.34
CA TYR A 826 -32.21 23.22 -28.25
C TYR A 826 -32.71 23.80 -29.57
N ASP A 827 -33.98 23.60 -29.86
CA ASP A 827 -34.67 24.13 -31.04
C ASP A 827 -34.65 25.67 -31.16
N LEU A 828 -34.44 26.38 -30.05
CA LEU A 828 -34.26 27.83 -30.02
C LEU A 828 -32.81 28.31 -30.14
N ASP A 829 -31.83 27.40 -30.18
CA ASP A 829 -30.43 27.81 -30.32
C ASP A 829 -30.19 28.37 -31.74
N ASP A 830 -29.55 29.55 -31.80
CA ASP A 830 -29.31 30.35 -33.02
C ASP A 830 -28.58 29.59 -34.14
N LYS A 831 -27.93 28.47 -33.81
CA LYS A 831 -27.17 27.61 -34.72
C LYS A 831 -27.67 26.17 -34.80
N ALA A 832 -28.79 25.82 -34.16
CA ALA A 832 -29.30 24.44 -34.12
C ALA A 832 -29.54 23.86 -35.52
N LEU A 833 -29.94 24.69 -36.48
CA LEU A 833 -30.26 24.30 -37.86
C LEU A 833 -29.10 24.48 -38.86
N ASN A 834 -27.93 24.94 -38.41
CA ASN A 834 -26.79 25.21 -39.30
C ASN A 834 -25.97 23.96 -39.62
N SER A 835 -26.28 22.83 -39.00
CA SER A 835 -25.55 21.57 -39.19
C SER A 835 -26.02 20.82 -40.44
N LYS A 836 -25.11 20.02 -41.02
CA LYS A 836 -25.36 19.27 -42.26
C LYS A 836 -26.44 18.20 -42.10
N THR A 837 -26.48 17.55 -40.94
CA THR A 837 -27.47 16.53 -40.58
C THR A 837 -28.19 16.99 -39.33
N ILE A 838 -29.53 17.04 -39.38
CA ILE A 838 -30.38 17.40 -38.25
C ILE A 838 -31.23 16.19 -37.89
N VAL A 839 -31.19 15.79 -36.62
CA VAL A 839 -32.00 14.72 -36.05
C VAL A 839 -33.00 15.35 -35.11
N LEU A 840 -34.28 15.29 -35.46
CA LEU A 840 -35.36 15.79 -34.63
C LEU A 840 -35.87 14.68 -33.71
N THR A 841 -36.11 15.02 -32.45
CA THR A 841 -36.67 14.10 -31.45
C THR A 841 -38.19 14.15 -31.38
N TYR A 842 -38.80 15.02 -32.19
CA TYR A 842 -40.24 15.27 -32.26
C TYR A 842 -40.59 15.71 -33.67
N ASP A 843 -41.86 15.51 -34.05
CA ASP A 843 -42.38 16.08 -35.28
C ASP A 843 -42.67 17.56 -35.04
N PRO A 844 -42.12 18.48 -35.86
CA PRO A 844 -42.46 19.89 -35.77
C PRO A 844 -43.97 20.08 -35.90
N PRO A 845 -44.63 20.83 -35.01
CA PRO A 845 -46.08 20.97 -35.03
C PRO A 845 -46.54 21.59 -36.34
N GLU A 846 -47.26 20.83 -37.17
CA GLU A 846 -47.69 21.22 -38.53
C GLU A 846 -48.63 22.45 -38.56
N GLY A 847 -49.20 22.87 -37.42
CA GLY A 847 -50.27 23.88 -37.35
C GLY A 847 -50.00 25.16 -36.56
N ASN A 848 -48.84 25.34 -35.91
CA ASN A 848 -48.61 26.43 -34.94
C ASN A 848 -47.41 27.34 -35.24
N ILE A 849 -46.96 27.43 -36.50
CA ILE A 849 -46.13 28.58 -36.90
C ILE A 849 -47.06 29.78 -37.06
N LEU A 850 -47.38 30.45 -35.95
CA LEU A 850 -48.01 31.77 -35.99
C LEU A 850 -46.98 32.78 -36.51
N THR A 851 -46.95 32.97 -37.82
CA THR A 851 -46.32 34.13 -38.43
C THR A 851 -47.26 35.32 -38.26
N SER A 852 -47.22 35.97 -37.10
CA SER A 852 -47.82 37.29 -36.96
C SER A 852 -46.75 38.34 -37.23
N LEU A 853 -47.01 39.21 -38.21
CA LEU A 853 -46.21 40.43 -38.38
C LEU A 853 -46.64 41.38 -37.27
N PHE A 854 -45.85 41.46 -36.20
CA PHE A 854 -46.05 42.46 -35.16
C PHE A 854 -45.41 43.76 -35.63
N GLU A 855 -46.23 44.63 -36.20
CA GLU A 855 -45.84 45.98 -36.60
C GLU A 855 -46.51 46.95 -35.61
N ASP A 856 -45.80 47.28 -34.53
CA ASP A 856 -46.25 48.33 -33.61
C ASP A 856 -45.88 49.68 -34.21
N GLN A 857 -46.89 50.46 -34.58
CA GLN A 857 -46.71 51.83 -35.06
C GLN A 857 -46.50 52.82 -33.90
N PHE A 858 -46.36 52.34 -32.66
CA PHE A 858 -46.24 53.12 -31.45
C PHE A 858 -47.36 54.19 -31.37
N ASN A 859 -48.58 53.79 -31.74
CA ASN A 859 -49.74 54.68 -31.79
C ASN A 859 -50.45 54.80 -30.43
N GLU A 860 -50.12 53.94 -29.46
CA GLU A 860 -50.66 53.98 -28.10
C GLU A 860 -49.67 54.60 -27.10
N THR A 861 -50.18 55.16 -26.00
CA THR A 861 -49.36 55.65 -24.88
C THR A 861 -48.42 54.57 -24.37
N SER A 862 -47.22 54.94 -23.89
CA SER A 862 -46.14 54.02 -23.42
C SER A 862 -46.51 53.04 -22.30
N ALA A 863 -47.78 52.95 -21.91
CA ALA A 863 -48.32 52.12 -20.83
C ALA A 863 -48.38 50.62 -21.16
N SER A 864 -48.36 50.22 -22.43
CA SER A 864 -48.32 48.81 -22.84
C SER A 864 -46.92 48.20 -22.74
N TYR A 865 -45.87 49.01 -22.82
CA TYR A 865 -44.48 48.57 -22.69
C TYR A 865 -43.99 48.69 -21.25
N THR A 866 -43.31 47.66 -20.75
CA THR A 866 -42.73 47.71 -19.41
C THR A 866 -41.31 48.24 -19.49
N ILE A 867 -41.09 49.46 -18.99
CA ILE A 867 -39.75 50.05 -18.92
C ILE A 867 -39.02 49.42 -17.74
N ALA A 868 -38.05 48.54 -18.03
CA ALA A 868 -37.21 47.93 -17.02
C ALA A 868 -36.05 48.86 -16.62
N ARG A 869 -35.52 49.66 -17.58
CA ARG A 869 -34.41 50.60 -17.36
C ARG A 869 -34.34 51.67 -18.45
N GLY A 870 -33.90 52.88 -18.09
CA GLY A 870 -33.70 54.00 -19.03
C GLY A 870 -34.95 54.87 -19.24
N SER A 871 -34.78 55.99 -19.94
CA SER A 871 -35.89 56.88 -20.32
C SER A 871 -36.38 56.52 -21.71
N TRP A 872 -37.67 56.21 -21.83
CA TRP A 872 -38.29 55.85 -23.10
C TRP A 872 -39.54 56.69 -23.30
N GLN A 873 -39.70 57.24 -24.50
CA GLN A 873 -40.88 58.00 -24.85
C GLN A 873 -41.29 57.68 -26.29
N ILE A 874 -42.60 57.64 -26.52
CA ILE A 874 -43.16 57.48 -27.85
C ILE A 874 -43.53 58.87 -28.35
N THR A 875 -42.92 59.31 -29.46
CA THR A 875 -43.19 60.62 -30.06
C THR A 875 -43.44 60.44 -31.55
N SER A 876 -44.59 60.88 -32.07
CA SER A 876 -44.92 60.83 -33.50
C SER A 876 -44.87 59.43 -34.14
N GLY A 877 -45.23 58.38 -33.39
CA GLY A 877 -45.19 57.00 -33.88
C GLY A 877 -43.79 56.36 -33.88
N GLU A 878 -42.82 56.98 -33.20
CA GLU A 878 -41.47 56.43 -33.01
C GLU A 878 -41.16 56.26 -31.52
N LEU A 879 -40.58 55.12 -31.15
CA LEU A 879 -40.07 54.87 -29.80
C LEU A 879 -38.64 55.40 -29.67
N LEU A 880 -38.47 56.44 -28.85
CA LEU A 880 -37.20 57.09 -28.60
C LEU A 880 -36.65 56.66 -27.23
N GLY A 881 -35.43 56.11 -27.24
CA GLY A 881 -34.71 55.71 -26.03
C GLY A 881 -33.57 56.68 -25.69
N GLY A 882 -33.46 57.03 -24.41
CA GLY A 882 -32.42 57.91 -23.87
C GLY A 882 -32.79 59.39 -23.84
N GLU A 883 -31.94 60.20 -23.20
CA GLU A 883 -32.03 61.66 -23.24
C GLU A 883 -31.18 62.17 -24.41
N THR A 884 -31.71 63.12 -25.19
CA THR A 884 -30.99 63.69 -26.33
C THR A 884 -29.62 64.23 -25.89
N GLY A 885 -28.54 63.70 -26.47
CA GLY A 885 -27.17 64.12 -26.19
C GLY A 885 -26.46 63.41 -25.04
N LYS A 886 -27.06 62.37 -24.42
CA LYS A 886 -26.41 61.54 -23.39
C LYS A 886 -26.39 60.06 -23.78
N TYR A 887 -25.24 59.41 -23.60
CA TYR A 887 -25.15 57.95 -23.69
C TYR A 887 -25.76 57.32 -22.44
N GLY A 888 -26.65 56.35 -22.62
CA GLY A 888 -27.25 55.57 -21.53
C GLY A 888 -27.69 54.18 -21.99
N GLU A 889 -27.73 53.23 -21.05
CA GLU A 889 -28.36 51.92 -21.26
C GLU A 889 -29.86 52.02 -21.02
N GLY A 890 -30.66 51.54 -21.97
CA GLY A 890 -32.11 51.38 -21.82
C GLY A 890 -32.52 49.94 -22.06
N ILE A 891 -33.46 49.44 -21.25
CA ILE A 891 -34.12 48.15 -21.42
C ILE A 891 -35.63 48.40 -21.34
N ILE A 892 -36.33 48.09 -22.40
CA ILE A 892 -37.80 48.12 -22.47
C ILE A 892 -38.28 46.74 -22.90
N LEU A 893 -39.35 46.26 -22.28
CA LEU A 893 -39.96 44.97 -22.56
C LEU A 893 -41.25 45.18 -23.36
N SER A 894 -41.38 44.43 -24.46
CA SER A 894 -42.58 44.44 -25.30
C SER A 894 -43.81 43.97 -24.52
N PRO A 895 -45.02 44.51 -24.78
CA PRO A 895 -46.29 43.94 -24.29
C PRO A 895 -46.52 42.50 -24.76
N VAL A 896 -45.86 42.09 -25.85
CA VAL A 896 -46.00 40.75 -26.40
C VAL A 896 -45.10 39.80 -25.62
N SER A 897 -45.73 38.99 -24.76
CA SER A 897 -45.12 37.80 -24.17
C SER A 897 -45.71 36.54 -24.79
N ALA A 898 -44.88 35.66 -25.32
CA ALA A 898 -45.26 34.32 -25.74
C ALA A 898 -44.19 33.33 -25.30
N GLU A 899 -44.59 32.12 -24.91
CA GLU A 899 -43.66 31.12 -24.35
C GLU A 899 -42.76 30.47 -25.42
N ASN A 900 -43.02 30.67 -26.72
CA ASN A 900 -42.22 30.10 -27.83
C ASN A 900 -42.33 30.94 -29.12
N PHE A 901 -41.43 31.90 -29.36
CA PHE A 901 -41.29 32.54 -30.68
C PHE A 901 -39.87 33.00 -30.99
N THR A 902 -39.54 33.06 -32.28
CA THR A 902 -38.32 33.70 -32.81
C THR A 902 -38.68 35.08 -33.36
N ALA A 903 -38.07 36.14 -32.82
CA ALA A 903 -38.28 37.51 -33.28
C ALA A 903 -37.16 37.95 -34.23
N SER A 904 -37.51 38.53 -35.38
CA SER A 904 -36.55 39.23 -36.24
C SER A 904 -36.92 40.71 -36.26
N PHE A 905 -36.06 41.57 -35.72
CA PHE A 905 -36.26 43.01 -35.69
C PHE A 905 -35.42 43.68 -36.78
N LYS A 906 -36.03 44.63 -37.49
CA LYS A 906 -35.32 45.51 -38.44
C LYS A 906 -35.36 46.92 -37.89
N ALA A 907 -34.42 47.26 -37.01
CA ALA A 907 -34.27 48.61 -36.51
C ALA A 907 -33.58 49.47 -37.56
N LYS A 908 -34.17 50.62 -37.90
CA LYS A 908 -33.51 51.66 -38.69
C LYS A 908 -32.98 52.67 -37.67
N PRO A 909 -31.66 52.87 -37.55
CA PRO A 909 -31.09 53.83 -36.60
C PRO A 909 -31.46 55.27 -36.96
#